data_AF-A0AAN0JC41-F1
#
_entry.id   AF-A0AAN0JC41-F1
#
_cell.length_a   1.000
_cell.length_b   1.000
_cell.length_c   1.000
_cell.angle_alpha   90.00
_cell.angle_beta   90.00
_cell.angle_gamma   90.00
#
_symmetry.space_group_name_H-M   'P 1'
#
loop_
_entity.id
_entity.type
_entity.pdbx_description
1 polymer ?
#
loop_
_entity_poly.entity_id
_entity_poly.type
_entity_poly.pdbx_seq_one_letter_code
_entity_poly.pdbx_strand_id
1 'polypeptide(L)'
;MDEDESQTKSLLEEHKDTSCVYDTDTEQSKGDTEQYESFPGQKSLTVGKQSRFSKLSGKAWGRVWCKICQLPFPVFFIMWNEFCERFSYYGMRAVLVLFLTMFLDFGENSATAIYHSFIVLCYLLPLVGAIISDSCLGKYGTILSLSILYSVGNVLMAISAIPFSSDRVLNIILASIAMVVIAFGTGGIKPCVSAFGGDQFTSKNVHLLPVFFSIFYFSINAGSLISTLLTPVLRGYVSCFGEDECFPLAFGVPAVLMIVSVGIFILGTKWYVITKPKREAAMLFFKVPWSVGYAIYHRIKYGKIENTRNFMDNASPKFSRKFVFDVWLLLRVLVMFLPLPIFWALFDQQGSRWTLQALRLDGRFGKRTLWEVVILPDQVSSLNPIFIIIFIPIFETIIYPLFARCNIFKKPLQRMGTGMAIAGFAFLYAGFLDLYIQSRSGLLKNDEARIVITNGLNQQANFSYPDADQYFSLDEAYSQSFDIEDLKTNDHNLTVTVGNSIRSFPLEVYEKHILQLFLTETSDGYNFTTNDTIQWVPKGDKVNVRVFMGEVSTFSSANFSLCSSSDCSDDEMEFHVENITMNDISKPANISIKRYFYRIQTDNETIGTIIKELPNELRSGGIYTMTIVGDLENGVSLQSGLANSPNSVSIFMQVPMYVIITAGEVLFSITGLEFAYSQAPVSMKSLCTAAWLLTVAFGNMVVVIIAESTIFSNQAYEFFFFAAAIEICCIVFVIMSYFYKYVDPSTLLVSSDKDQANNLNESENSKLVSDDEAKSKIETYTSHLDHYENGKVSPSPRRDPAPKGSDYESEF
;
A
#
# COMPACT_ATOMS: atom_id res chain seq x y z
N MET A 1 29.41 49.71 49.01
CA MET A 1 30.30 50.59 48.25
C MET A 1 31.41 49.74 47.70
N ASP A 2 31.47 49.35 46.43
CA ASP A 2 30.70 49.68 45.21
C ASP A 2 30.97 48.48 44.26
N GLU A 3 29.91 47.87 43.68
CA GLU A 3 29.66 47.81 42.22
C GLU A 3 30.93 47.52 41.39
N ASP A 4 31.07 46.42 40.63
CA ASP A 4 30.13 45.86 39.69
C ASP A 4 30.65 44.45 39.27
N GLU A 5 29.92 43.38 39.57
CA GLU A 5 30.22 42.01 39.16
C GLU A 5 29.05 41.52 38.32
N SER A 6 29.02 41.92 37.05
CA SER A 6 27.98 41.57 36.09
C SER A 6 28.63 41.22 34.75
N GLN A 7 28.19 40.10 34.16
CA GLN A 7 28.53 39.58 32.83
C GLN A 7 29.69 38.58 32.70
N THR A 8 29.77 37.52 33.52
CA THR A 8 30.23 36.19 33.00
C THR A 8 29.86 35.01 33.91
N LYS A 9 28.57 34.70 34.14
CA LYS A 9 28.15 33.44 34.81
C LYS A 9 26.64 33.15 34.73
N SER A 10 26.05 33.11 33.53
CA SER A 10 24.60 32.83 33.37
C SER A 10 24.24 31.89 32.22
N LEU A 11 25.02 30.83 31.95
CA LEU A 11 24.66 29.86 30.89
C LEU A 11 24.93 28.39 31.22
N LEU A 12 25.04 27.98 32.49
CA LEU A 12 25.33 26.57 32.82
C LEU A 12 24.53 25.90 33.95
N GLU A 13 23.48 26.53 34.49
CA GLU A 13 22.60 25.88 35.47
C GLU A 13 21.12 26.18 35.20
N GLU A 14 20.59 25.63 34.11
CA GLU A 14 19.13 25.57 33.89
C GLU A 14 18.78 24.28 33.12
N HIS A 15 18.97 23.11 33.76
CA HIS A 15 18.31 21.85 33.36
C HIS A 15 18.48 20.76 34.43
N LYS A 16 18.01 21.02 35.65
CA LYS A 16 17.65 19.98 36.62
C LYS A 16 16.51 20.54 37.47
N ASP A 17 15.26 20.30 37.03
CA ASP A 17 14.10 20.16 37.91
C ASP A 17 12.86 19.79 37.10
N THR A 18 12.60 18.49 36.99
CA THR A 18 11.24 17.93 36.84
C THR A 18 11.21 16.64 37.64
N SER A 19 11.15 16.78 38.96
CA SER A 19 10.84 15.70 39.89
C SER A 19 9.32 15.68 40.12
N CYS A 20 8.68 14.56 39.82
CA CYS A 20 7.26 14.34 40.12
C CYS A 20 7.09 14.23 41.64
N VAL A 21 6.49 15.25 42.24
CA VAL A 21 6.08 15.26 43.65
C VAL A 21 4.83 14.40 43.82
N TYR A 22 4.87 13.47 44.77
CA TYR A 22 3.73 12.69 45.26
C TYR A 22 2.97 13.52 46.30
N ASP A 23 1.67 13.73 46.09
CA ASP A 23 0.76 14.17 47.17
C ASP A 23 0.26 12.94 47.93
N THR A 24 0.60 12.90 49.22
CA THR A 24 0.06 11.97 50.20
C THR A 24 -0.96 12.70 51.05
N ASP A 25 -2.25 12.43 50.86
CA ASP A 25 -3.27 12.78 51.84
C ASP A 25 -3.47 11.62 52.83
N THR A 26 -3.37 11.96 54.10
CA THR A 26 -3.53 11.09 55.27
C THR A 26 -4.90 11.33 55.89
N GLU A 27 -5.66 10.29 56.21
CA GLU A 27 -6.67 10.36 57.28
C GLU A 27 -6.92 9.00 57.97
N GLN A 28 -6.39 8.92 59.20
CA GLN A 28 -6.81 8.24 60.44
C GLN A 28 -7.70 6.97 60.48
N SER A 29 -7.05 5.87 60.92
CA SER A 29 -7.29 5.04 62.13
C SER A 29 -8.71 4.84 62.73
N LYS A 30 -9.18 3.58 62.68
CA LYS A 30 -9.78 2.72 63.76
C LYS A 30 -9.98 1.34 63.11
N GLY A 31 -9.35 0.23 63.51
CA GLY A 31 -9.44 -0.47 64.79
C GLY A 31 -10.45 -1.62 64.66
N ASP A 32 -9.97 -2.87 64.48
CA ASP A 32 -10.49 -4.13 65.07
C ASP A 32 -10.36 -5.40 64.18
N THR A 33 -9.55 -6.34 64.71
CA THR A 33 -9.66 -7.81 64.79
C THR A 33 -9.84 -8.75 63.57
N GLU A 34 -9.09 -9.85 63.67
CA GLU A 34 -9.02 -11.06 62.84
C GLU A 34 -10.36 -11.70 62.46
N GLN A 35 -10.47 -12.26 61.23
CA GLN A 35 -10.79 -13.67 60.97
C GLN A 35 -10.86 -13.96 59.45
N TYR A 36 -10.44 -15.17 59.07
CA TYR A 36 -10.54 -15.77 57.74
C TYR A 36 -11.99 -15.75 57.22
N GLU A 37 -12.25 -15.24 56.01
CA GLU A 37 -13.42 -15.62 55.21
C GLU A 37 -13.29 -15.23 53.71
N SER A 38 -13.62 -16.22 52.88
CA SER A 38 -14.03 -16.24 51.46
C SER A 38 -14.07 -14.96 50.60
N PHE A 39 -13.55 -15.10 49.36
CA PHE A 39 -13.82 -14.28 48.17
C PHE A 39 -15.28 -13.77 48.06
N PRO A 40 -15.49 -12.46 47.79
CA PRO A 40 -16.75 -12.00 47.22
C PRO A 40 -16.59 -11.20 45.91
N GLY A 41 -17.31 -11.67 44.87
CA GLY A 41 -18.22 -10.85 44.07
C GLY A 41 -17.65 -9.80 43.11
N GLN A 42 -17.40 -10.21 41.85
CA GLN A 42 -17.33 -9.31 40.70
C GLN A 42 -18.70 -8.65 40.46
N LYS A 43 -18.85 -7.38 40.86
CA LYS A 43 -20.00 -6.55 40.51
C LYS A 43 -19.90 -6.08 39.05
N SER A 44 -21.01 -6.34 38.34
CA SER A 44 -21.45 -5.79 37.05
C SER A 44 -20.90 -4.39 36.72
N LEU A 45 -20.15 -4.29 35.61
CA LEU A 45 -19.92 -3.01 34.91
C LEU A 45 -21.19 -2.66 34.11
N THR A 46 -22.04 -1.88 34.75
CA THR A 46 -23.18 -1.20 34.12
C THR A 46 -22.66 -0.09 33.23
N VAL A 47 -23.18 -0.03 32.00
CA VAL A 47 -22.97 1.05 31.04
C VAL A 47 -23.52 2.36 31.64
N GLY A 48 -22.61 3.22 32.10
CA GLY A 48 -22.90 4.53 32.66
C GLY A 48 -22.54 5.66 31.68
N LYS A 49 -23.56 6.44 31.33
CA LYS A 49 -23.61 7.66 30.53
C LYS A 49 -22.38 8.61 30.61
N GLN A 50 -21.98 9.07 29.41
CA GLN A 50 -21.76 10.48 29.06
C GLN A 50 -20.55 11.19 29.71
N SER A 51 -19.38 11.11 29.06
CA SER A 51 -18.28 12.04 29.33
C SER A 51 -18.44 13.31 28.49
N ARG A 52 -18.77 14.41 29.19
CA ARG A 52 -18.62 15.78 28.69
C ARG A 52 -17.12 16.09 28.72
N PHE A 53 -16.44 16.07 27.58
CA PHE A 53 -15.02 16.45 27.53
C PHE A 53 -14.86 17.96 27.51
N SER A 54 -14.16 18.45 28.53
CA SER A 54 -13.63 19.80 28.67
C SER A 54 -12.60 20.14 27.59
N LYS A 55 -12.64 21.38 27.11
CA LYS A 55 -11.70 22.07 26.21
C LYS A 55 -10.28 21.47 26.19
N LEU A 56 -9.81 21.10 24.99
CA LEU A 56 -8.41 20.78 24.74
C LEU A 56 -7.53 22.00 25.03
N SER A 57 -6.65 21.87 26.01
CA SER A 57 -5.61 22.81 26.39
C SER A 57 -4.30 22.01 26.57
N GLY A 58 -3.13 22.67 26.42
CA GLY A 58 -1.79 22.07 26.45
C GLY A 58 -1.47 21.10 27.60
N LYS A 59 -2.27 21.07 28.67
CA LYS A 59 -2.24 20.06 29.75
C LYS A 59 -2.58 18.63 29.31
N ALA A 60 -3.18 18.43 28.14
CA ALA A 60 -3.49 17.09 27.62
C ALA A 60 -2.23 16.34 27.14
N TRP A 61 -1.31 17.04 26.46
CA TRP A 61 -0.06 16.47 25.95
C TRP A 61 0.89 16.08 27.08
N GLY A 62 0.98 16.88 28.16
CA GLY A 62 1.77 16.54 29.34
C GLY A 62 1.32 15.24 30.03
N ARG A 63 0.01 14.95 30.05
CA ARG A 63 -0.52 13.69 30.61
C ARG A 63 -0.24 12.46 29.73
N VAL A 64 -0.19 12.64 28.41
CA VAL A 64 0.19 11.56 27.48
C VAL A 64 1.68 11.27 27.63
N TRP A 65 2.52 12.31 27.64
CA TRP A 65 3.97 12.17 27.83
C TRP A 65 4.30 11.46 29.16
N CYS A 66 3.64 11.84 30.25
CA CYS A 66 3.83 11.19 31.55
C CYS A 66 3.46 9.70 31.54
N LYS A 67 2.47 9.28 30.74
CA LYS A 67 2.12 7.85 30.57
C LYS A 67 3.10 7.10 29.67
N ILE A 68 3.67 7.76 28.65
CA ILE A 68 4.70 7.18 27.80
C ILE A 68 5.95 6.85 28.62
N CYS A 69 6.36 7.74 29.52
CA CYS A 69 7.51 7.52 30.41
C CYS A 69 7.32 6.36 31.40
N GLN A 70 6.09 5.87 31.61
CA GLN A 70 5.77 4.75 32.49
C GLN A 70 5.75 3.40 31.76
N LEU A 71 5.93 3.38 30.43
CA LEU A 71 5.96 2.13 29.67
C LEU A 71 7.15 1.26 30.08
N PRO A 72 6.99 -0.07 30.10
CA PRO A 72 8.12 -0.97 30.35
C PRO A 72 9.26 -0.70 29.37
N PHE A 73 10.48 -0.53 29.89
CA PHE A 73 11.68 -0.31 29.10
C PHE A 73 11.84 -1.22 27.86
N PRO A 74 11.59 -2.55 27.91
CA PRO A 74 11.70 -3.41 26.73
C PRO A 74 10.80 -3.01 25.55
N VAL A 75 9.67 -2.34 25.82
CA VAL A 75 8.72 -1.94 24.78
C VAL A 75 9.36 -0.97 23.77
N PHE A 76 10.28 -0.11 24.22
CA PHE A 76 10.97 0.85 23.35
C PHE A 76 11.71 0.17 22.19
N PHE A 77 12.40 -0.94 22.45
CA PHE A 77 13.12 -1.69 21.41
C PHE A 77 12.17 -2.35 20.41
N ILE A 78 11.03 -2.87 20.87
CA ILE A 78 10.00 -3.47 20.02
C ILE A 78 9.36 -2.40 19.13
N MET A 79 9.09 -1.22 19.69
CA MET A 79 8.51 -0.09 18.97
C MET A 79 9.41 0.42 17.85
N TRP A 80 10.71 0.55 18.12
CA TRP A 80 11.67 0.95 17.09
C TRP A 80 11.82 -0.13 16.01
N ASN A 81 11.82 -1.40 16.42
CA ASN A 81 11.84 -2.50 15.46
C ASN A 81 10.61 -2.49 14.54
N GLU A 82 9.42 -2.26 15.08
CA GLU A 82 8.20 -2.11 14.29
C GLU A 82 8.29 -0.91 13.33
N PHE A 83 8.79 0.24 13.80
CA PHE A 83 8.94 1.42 12.94
C PHE A 83 9.86 1.15 11.74
N CYS A 84 11.04 0.56 11.97
CA CYS A 84 12.00 0.26 10.91
C CYS A 84 11.48 -0.82 9.94
N GLU A 85 10.80 -1.85 10.44
CA GLU A 85 10.16 -2.87 9.59
C GLU A 85 9.11 -2.23 8.69
N ARG A 86 8.26 -1.36 9.24
CA ARG A 86 7.22 -0.65 8.48
C ARG A 86 7.80 0.31 7.46
N PHE A 87 8.85 1.04 7.85
CA PHE A 87 9.61 1.88 6.91
C PHE A 87 10.14 1.04 5.74
N SER A 88 10.79 -0.08 6.03
CA SER A 88 11.38 -0.94 5.00
C SER A 88 10.32 -1.51 4.06
N TYR A 89 9.24 -2.05 4.61
CA TYR A 89 8.15 -2.66 3.83
C TYR A 89 7.46 -1.66 2.91
N TYR A 90 7.01 -0.52 3.44
CA TYR A 90 6.28 0.47 2.65
C TYR A 90 7.18 1.25 1.70
N GLY A 91 8.42 1.58 2.09
CA GLY A 91 9.38 2.27 1.23
C GLY A 91 9.77 1.45 0.01
N MET A 92 10.10 0.17 0.21
CA MET A 92 10.39 -0.74 -0.90
C MET A 92 9.17 -0.91 -1.82
N ARG A 93 7.97 -1.12 -1.25
CA ARG A 93 6.72 -1.25 -2.03
C ARG A 93 6.37 0.01 -2.83
N ALA A 94 6.68 1.21 -2.34
CA ALA A 94 6.34 2.45 -3.04
C ALA A 94 7.03 2.56 -4.40
N VAL A 95 8.29 2.15 -4.48
CA VAL A 95 9.12 2.25 -5.69
C VAL A 95 9.15 0.96 -6.52
N LEU A 96 8.65 -0.16 -5.98
CA LEU A 96 8.80 -1.48 -6.59
C LEU A 96 8.19 -1.57 -7.99
N VAL A 97 6.98 -1.05 -8.21
CA VAL A 97 6.35 -1.15 -9.55
C VAL A 97 7.16 -0.37 -10.60
N LEU A 98 7.71 0.79 -10.23
CA LEU A 98 8.58 1.58 -11.10
C LEU A 98 9.93 0.89 -11.32
N PHE A 99 10.48 0.21 -10.33
CA PHE A 99 11.68 -0.60 -10.52
C PHE A 99 11.44 -1.73 -11.54
N LEU A 100 10.29 -2.41 -11.44
CA LEU A 100 9.92 -3.47 -12.38
C LEU A 100 9.74 -2.94 -13.81
N THR A 101 9.09 -1.78 -13.99
CA THR A 101 8.83 -1.23 -15.33
C THR A 101 9.98 -0.42 -15.92
N MET A 102 10.68 0.40 -15.12
CA MET A 102 11.67 1.36 -15.60
C MET A 102 13.10 0.81 -15.59
N PHE A 103 13.44 -0.09 -14.65
CA PHE A 103 14.78 -0.65 -14.52
C PHE A 103 14.86 -2.09 -15.05
N LEU A 104 13.93 -2.96 -14.67
CA LEU A 104 13.88 -4.34 -15.18
C LEU A 104 13.11 -4.48 -16.50
N ASP A 105 12.49 -3.40 -16.97
CA ASP A 105 11.83 -3.29 -18.28
C ASP A 105 10.70 -4.32 -18.50
N PHE A 106 9.97 -4.65 -17.43
CA PHE A 106 8.74 -5.44 -17.55
C PHE A 106 7.59 -4.57 -18.05
N GLY A 107 6.72 -5.13 -18.89
CA GLY A 107 5.46 -4.48 -19.26
C GLY A 107 4.55 -4.24 -18.05
N GLU A 108 3.67 -3.24 -18.14
CA GLU A 108 2.83 -2.80 -17.01
C GLU A 108 1.99 -3.93 -16.38
N ASN A 109 1.46 -4.83 -17.21
CA ASN A 109 0.67 -5.99 -16.73
C ASN A 109 1.53 -6.98 -15.95
N SER A 110 2.69 -7.37 -16.49
CA SER A 110 3.61 -8.30 -15.82
C SER A 110 4.23 -7.68 -14.58
N ALA A 111 4.57 -6.39 -14.60
CA ALA A 111 5.04 -5.67 -13.43
C ALA A 111 3.97 -5.63 -12.32
N THR A 112 2.71 -5.38 -12.68
CA THR A 112 1.56 -5.44 -11.76
C THR A 112 1.40 -6.86 -11.20
N ALA A 113 1.48 -7.90 -12.03
CA ALA A 113 1.38 -9.28 -11.60
C ALA A 113 2.51 -9.70 -10.64
N ILE A 114 3.75 -9.32 -10.92
CA ILE A 114 4.90 -9.59 -10.04
C ILE A 114 4.75 -8.84 -8.70
N TYR A 115 4.37 -7.55 -8.75
CA TYR A 115 4.10 -6.74 -7.56
C TYR A 115 3.05 -7.37 -6.65
N HIS A 116 1.90 -7.77 -7.21
CA HIS A 116 0.84 -8.40 -6.44
C HIS A 116 1.18 -9.83 -6.02
N SER A 117 1.95 -10.58 -6.80
CA SER A 117 2.45 -11.91 -6.39
C SER A 117 3.35 -11.84 -5.17
N PHE A 118 4.21 -10.82 -5.09
CA PHE A 118 4.98 -10.52 -3.89
C PHE A 118 4.08 -10.24 -2.68
N ILE A 119 3.00 -9.48 -2.86
CA ILE A 119 2.02 -9.20 -1.80
C ILE A 119 1.27 -10.47 -1.37
N VAL A 120 0.83 -11.30 -2.31
CA VAL A 120 0.21 -12.62 -2.03
C VAL A 120 1.10 -13.40 -1.08
N LEU A 121 2.40 -13.50 -1.38
CA LEU A 121 3.37 -14.22 -0.56
C LEU A 121 3.52 -13.58 0.84
N CYS A 122 3.62 -12.24 0.93
CA CYS A 122 3.70 -11.51 2.21
C CYS A 122 2.50 -11.72 3.13
N TYR A 123 1.30 -11.96 2.58
CA TYR A 123 0.07 -12.14 3.36
C TYR A 123 -0.37 -13.60 3.50
N LEU A 124 0.25 -14.53 2.78
CA LEU A 124 0.10 -15.98 2.97
C LEU A 124 1.03 -16.51 4.07
N LEU A 125 2.27 -16.02 4.12
CA LEU A 125 3.30 -16.48 5.06
C LEU A 125 3.12 -16.12 6.56
N PRO A 126 2.27 -15.17 6.99
CA PRO A 126 1.93 -14.98 8.41
C PRO A 126 1.39 -16.25 9.06
N LEU A 127 0.66 -17.09 8.32
CA LEU A 127 0.19 -18.38 8.82
C LEU A 127 1.38 -19.28 9.23
N VAL A 128 2.39 -19.35 8.38
CA VAL A 128 3.61 -20.13 8.61
C VAL A 128 4.41 -19.54 9.78
N GLY A 129 4.55 -18.22 9.84
CA GLY A 129 5.25 -17.54 10.93
C GLY A 129 4.62 -17.79 12.30
N ALA A 130 3.28 -17.74 12.38
CA ALA A 130 2.55 -18.05 13.60
C ALA A 130 2.77 -19.50 14.07
N ILE A 131 2.71 -20.47 13.15
CA ILE A 131 2.97 -21.89 13.45
C ILE A 131 4.40 -22.08 13.97
N ILE A 132 5.39 -21.46 13.33
CA ILE A 132 6.81 -21.57 13.73
C ILE A 132 7.03 -20.97 15.13
N SER A 133 6.46 -19.79 15.40
CA SER A 133 6.52 -19.14 16.70
C SER A 133 5.90 -19.99 17.80
N ASP A 134 4.71 -20.51 17.58
CA ASP A 134 3.95 -21.19 18.62
C ASP A 134 4.40 -22.65 18.84
N SER A 135 5.00 -23.29 17.83
CA SER A 135 5.43 -24.69 17.87
C SER A 135 6.89 -24.89 18.26
N CYS A 136 7.79 -24.06 17.73
CA CYS A 136 9.22 -24.38 17.66
C CYS A 136 10.10 -23.31 18.29
N LEU A 137 10.12 -22.10 17.74
CA LEU A 137 11.15 -21.08 18.04
C LEU A 137 10.74 -20.12 19.18
N GLY A 138 9.45 -20.04 19.51
CA GLY A 138 8.91 -18.97 20.35
C GLY A 138 8.88 -17.63 19.61
N LYS A 139 8.08 -16.68 20.10
CA LYS A 139 7.90 -15.36 19.46
C LYS A 139 9.23 -14.63 19.25
N TYR A 140 10.07 -14.56 20.30
CA TYR A 140 11.37 -13.90 20.23
C TYR A 140 12.30 -14.53 19.18
N GLY A 141 12.43 -15.86 19.18
CA GLY A 141 13.28 -16.58 18.22
C GLY A 141 12.79 -16.41 16.79
N THR A 142 11.49 -16.50 16.56
CA THR A 142 10.88 -16.27 15.24
C THR A 142 11.12 -14.85 14.75
N ILE A 143 10.88 -13.83 15.59
CA ILE A 143 11.12 -12.42 15.21
C ILE A 143 12.59 -12.22 14.84
N LEU A 144 13.53 -12.70 15.67
CA LEU A 144 14.95 -12.51 15.42
C LEU A 144 15.41 -13.20 14.13
N SER A 145 15.14 -14.50 13.97
CA SER A 145 15.59 -15.27 12.81
C SER A 145 15.00 -14.74 11.50
N LEU A 146 13.71 -14.40 11.49
CA LEU A 146 13.07 -13.87 10.29
C LEU A 146 13.45 -12.42 10.00
N SER A 147 13.80 -11.61 11.01
CA SER A 147 14.27 -10.24 10.79
C SER A 147 15.67 -10.22 10.17
N ILE A 148 16.53 -11.17 10.53
CA ILE A 148 17.83 -11.39 9.87
C ILE A 148 17.60 -11.80 8.42
N LEU A 149 16.71 -12.77 8.17
CA LEU A 149 16.36 -13.19 6.81
C LEU A 149 15.81 -12.01 5.98
N TYR A 150 14.96 -11.18 6.58
CA TYR A 150 14.43 -9.96 5.95
C TYR A 150 15.57 -8.98 5.61
N SER A 151 16.52 -8.77 6.52
CA SER A 151 17.68 -7.90 6.28
C SER A 151 18.50 -8.37 5.08
N VAL A 152 18.74 -9.69 4.96
CA VAL A 152 19.42 -10.29 3.80
C VAL A 152 18.62 -10.04 2.51
N GLY A 153 17.31 -10.22 2.54
CA GLY A 153 16.44 -9.95 1.38
C GLY A 153 16.51 -8.49 0.92
N ASN A 154 16.51 -7.52 1.85
CA ASN A 154 16.65 -6.11 1.51
C ASN A 154 18.03 -5.77 0.92
N VAL A 155 19.10 -6.38 1.44
CA VAL A 155 20.45 -6.22 0.86
C VAL A 155 20.49 -6.79 -0.56
N LEU A 156 19.93 -7.98 -0.78
CA LEU A 156 19.82 -8.57 -2.12
C LEU A 156 19.01 -7.68 -3.08
N MET A 157 17.95 -7.05 -2.58
CA MET A 157 17.14 -6.10 -3.36
C MET A 157 17.98 -4.89 -3.81
N ALA A 158 18.75 -4.31 -2.89
CA ALA A 158 19.64 -3.20 -3.21
C ALA A 158 20.73 -3.59 -4.24
N ILE A 159 21.29 -4.80 -4.12
CA ILE A 159 22.27 -5.33 -5.08
C ILE A 159 21.63 -5.56 -6.45
N SER A 160 20.38 -6.06 -6.50
CA SER A 160 19.66 -6.31 -7.76
C SER A 160 19.37 -5.05 -8.57
N ALA A 161 19.45 -3.88 -7.93
CA ALA A 161 19.25 -2.59 -8.55
C ALA A 161 20.55 -1.95 -9.09
N ILE A 162 21.70 -2.60 -8.91
CA ILE A 162 22.97 -2.12 -9.46
C ILE A 162 23.02 -2.48 -10.95
N PRO A 163 23.34 -1.54 -11.85
CA PRO A 163 23.46 -1.83 -13.28
C PRO A 163 24.75 -2.63 -13.53
N PHE A 164 24.66 -3.97 -13.46
CA PHE A 164 25.74 -4.83 -13.94
C PHE A 164 25.80 -4.72 -15.46
N SER A 165 26.93 -4.24 -15.98
CA SER A 165 27.18 -4.03 -17.40
C SER A 165 26.97 -5.33 -18.19
N SER A 166 25.78 -5.45 -18.79
CA SER A 166 25.32 -6.44 -19.81
C SER A 166 24.41 -7.60 -19.38
N ASP A 167 24.01 -7.78 -18.11
CA ASP A 167 23.16 -8.92 -17.71
C ASP A 167 21.86 -8.52 -17.00
N ARG A 168 20.84 -8.16 -17.81
CA ARG A 168 19.46 -7.92 -17.34
C ARG A 168 18.87 -9.15 -16.62
N VAL A 169 19.24 -10.35 -17.06
CA VAL A 169 18.69 -11.61 -16.49
C VAL A 169 19.17 -11.79 -15.06
N LEU A 170 20.43 -11.46 -14.78
CA LEU A 170 20.97 -11.48 -13.42
C LEU A 170 20.19 -10.55 -12.47
N ASN A 171 19.89 -9.31 -12.90
CA ASN A 171 19.10 -8.37 -12.11
C ASN A 171 17.70 -8.92 -11.79
N ILE A 172 17.04 -9.52 -12.79
CA ILE A 172 15.71 -10.15 -12.62
C ILE A 172 15.78 -11.31 -11.63
N ILE A 173 16.79 -12.20 -11.74
CA ILE A 173 16.94 -13.35 -10.84
C ILE A 173 17.20 -12.87 -9.41
N LEU A 174 18.12 -11.92 -9.22
CA LEU A 174 18.43 -11.37 -7.90
C LEU A 174 17.22 -10.68 -7.27
N ALA A 175 16.50 -9.86 -8.03
CA ALA A 175 15.29 -9.20 -7.56
C ALA A 175 14.19 -10.21 -7.19
N SER A 176 14.01 -11.27 -7.98
CA SER A 176 13.04 -12.32 -7.71
C SER A 176 13.36 -13.08 -6.42
N ILE A 177 14.63 -13.45 -6.22
CA ILE A 177 15.09 -14.09 -4.99
C ILE A 177 14.90 -13.13 -3.81
N ALA A 178 15.28 -11.86 -3.96
CA ALA A 178 15.14 -10.85 -2.93
C ALA A 178 13.67 -10.69 -2.48
N MET A 179 12.73 -10.56 -3.42
CA MET A 179 11.29 -10.44 -3.12
C MET A 179 10.76 -11.66 -2.36
N VAL A 180 11.15 -12.88 -2.74
CA VAL A 180 10.75 -14.10 -2.02
C VAL A 180 11.31 -14.08 -0.59
N VAL A 181 12.61 -13.80 -0.43
CA VAL A 181 13.27 -13.75 0.89
C VAL A 181 12.63 -12.68 1.79
N ILE A 182 12.36 -11.49 1.25
CA ILE A 182 11.66 -10.40 1.94
C ILE A 182 10.27 -10.85 2.37
N ALA A 183 9.52 -11.52 1.50
CA ALA A 183 8.16 -11.97 1.81
C ALA A 183 8.15 -12.98 2.97
N PHE A 184 9.13 -13.90 3.04
CA PHE A 184 9.32 -14.79 4.19
C PHE A 184 9.66 -14.03 5.48
N GLY A 185 10.52 -13.03 5.38
CA GLY A 185 10.87 -12.13 6.48
C GLY A 185 9.64 -11.40 7.03
N THR A 186 9.09 -10.44 6.28
CA THR A 186 7.95 -9.61 6.74
C THR A 186 6.73 -10.47 7.08
N GLY A 187 6.40 -11.45 6.24
CA GLY A 187 5.22 -12.30 6.40
C GLY A 187 5.25 -13.04 7.74
N GLY A 188 6.37 -13.70 8.08
CA GLY A 188 6.42 -14.48 9.30
C GLY A 188 6.62 -13.66 10.59
N ILE A 189 7.12 -12.42 10.50
CA ILE A 189 7.28 -11.51 11.65
C ILE A 189 5.93 -10.88 12.07
N LYS A 190 5.08 -10.51 11.10
CA LYS A 190 3.80 -9.81 11.32
C LYS A 190 2.92 -10.34 12.46
N PRO A 191 2.64 -11.66 12.58
CA PRO A 191 1.77 -12.16 13.66
C PRO A 191 2.45 -12.18 15.03
N CYS A 192 3.78 -12.01 15.10
CA CYS A 192 4.56 -12.23 16.31
C CYS A 192 4.84 -10.93 17.08
N VAL A 193 5.12 -9.82 16.39
CA VAL A 193 5.66 -8.60 17.03
C VAL A 193 4.66 -7.93 17.97
N SER A 194 3.41 -7.72 17.52
CA SER A 194 2.37 -7.11 18.36
C SER A 194 2.04 -7.97 19.57
N ALA A 195 2.00 -9.29 19.38
CA ALA A 195 1.79 -10.26 20.46
C ALA A 195 2.97 -10.27 21.44
N PHE A 196 4.20 -10.18 20.96
CA PHE A 196 5.40 -10.12 21.79
C PHE A 196 5.49 -8.81 22.58
N GLY A 197 5.10 -7.68 21.97
CA GLY A 197 4.98 -6.39 22.65
C GLY A 197 3.94 -6.41 23.77
N GLY A 198 2.79 -7.05 23.55
CA GLY A 198 1.77 -7.24 24.57
C GLY A 198 2.25 -8.09 25.76
N ASP A 199 3.11 -9.09 25.53
CA ASP A 199 3.65 -9.95 26.59
C ASP A 199 4.60 -9.22 27.55
N GLN A 200 5.06 -8.00 27.23
CA GLN A 200 5.94 -7.22 28.09
C GLN A 200 5.20 -6.59 29.29
N PHE A 201 3.88 -6.62 29.28
CA PHE A 201 3.04 -6.06 30.34
C PHE A 201 2.68 -7.12 31.37
N THR A 202 3.11 -6.91 32.61
CA THR A 202 2.69 -7.72 33.76
C THR A 202 1.41 -7.16 34.38
N SER A 203 0.80 -7.89 35.32
CA SER A 203 -0.43 -7.46 36.02
C SER A 203 -0.34 -6.07 36.66
N LYS A 204 0.87 -5.59 36.98
CA LYS A 204 1.10 -4.24 37.53
C LYS A 204 0.90 -3.13 36.49
N ASN A 205 1.29 -3.37 35.23
CA ASN A 205 1.34 -2.36 34.19
C ASN A 205 0.29 -2.58 33.09
N VAL A 206 -0.60 -3.56 33.24
CA VAL A 206 -1.60 -3.94 32.21
C VAL A 206 -2.50 -2.77 31.80
N HIS A 207 -2.72 -1.79 32.69
CA HIS A 207 -3.50 -0.59 32.41
C HIS A 207 -2.86 0.33 31.35
N LEU A 208 -1.57 0.17 31.06
CA LEU A 208 -0.83 0.90 30.03
C LEU A 208 -0.89 0.21 28.66
N LEU A 209 -1.45 -0.99 28.56
CA LEU A 209 -1.53 -1.76 27.31
C LEU A 209 -2.29 -1.01 26.18
N PRO A 210 -3.39 -0.28 26.43
CA PRO A 210 -4.03 0.54 25.39
C PRO A 210 -3.13 1.68 24.87
N VAL A 211 -2.29 2.24 25.75
CA VAL A 211 -1.31 3.27 25.37
C VAL A 211 -0.26 2.67 24.45
N PHE A 212 0.25 1.47 24.77
CA PHE A 212 1.15 0.72 23.90
C PHE A 212 0.57 0.50 22.50
N PHE A 213 -0.65 -0.03 22.39
CA PHE A 213 -1.27 -0.26 21.07
C PHE A 213 -1.52 1.04 20.30
N SER A 214 -1.78 2.16 20.98
CA SER A 214 -1.92 3.47 20.34
C SER A 214 -0.60 3.97 19.75
N ILE A 215 0.51 3.82 20.50
CA ILE A 215 1.85 4.18 20.00
C ILE A 215 2.28 3.22 18.89
N PHE A 216 2.01 1.92 19.04
CA PHE A 216 2.24 0.89 18.01
C PHE A 216 1.58 1.27 16.69
N TYR A 217 0.31 1.66 16.76
CA TYR A 217 -0.45 2.14 15.60
C TYR A 217 0.14 3.42 15.00
N PHE A 218 0.56 4.36 15.85
CA PHE A 218 1.24 5.57 15.39
C PHE A 218 2.56 5.26 14.68
N SER A 219 3.39 4.36 15.22
CA SER A 219 4.66 3.95 14.60
C SER A 219 4.47 3.28 13.24
N ILE A 220 3.41 2.50 13.05
CA ILE A 220 3.06 1.91 11.75
C ILE A 220 2.79 3.01 10.71
N ASN A 221 1.93 3.96 11.06
CA ASN A 221 1.55 5.03 10.13
C ASN A 221 2.71 6.01 9.89
N ALA A 222 3.49 6.33 10.93
CA ALA A 222 4.67 7.16 10.80
C ALA A 222 5.73 6.50 9.90
N GLY A 223 6.02 5.21 10.09
CA GLY A 223 6.95 4.47 9.25
C GLY A 223 6.50 4.41 7.79
N SER A 224 5.20 4.14 7.56
CA SER A 224 4.60 4.14 6.22
C SER A 224 4.66 5.52 5.55
N LEU A 225 4.28 6.58 6.26
CA LEU A 225 4.29 7.94 5.74
C LEU A 225 5.70 8.42 5.37
N ILE A 226 6.66 8.26 6.30
CA ILE A 226 8.02 8.74 6.07
C ILE A 226 8.67 7.96 4.94
N SER A 227 8.49 6.64 4.88
CA SER A 227 9.10 5.82 3.81
C SER A 227 8.50 6.08 2.43
N THR A 228 7.18 6.22 2.32
CA THR A 228 6.50 6.53 1.05
C THR A 228 6.78 7.95 0.54
N LEU A 229 7.24 8.85 1.39
CA LEU A 229 7.75 10.16 0.98
C LEU A 229 9.24 10.12 0.64
N LEU A 230 10.06 9.56 1.54
CA LEU A 230 11.52 9.62 1.46
C LEU A 230 12.10 8.68 0.40
N THR A 231 11.62 7.44 0.31
CA THR A 231 12.20 6.45 -0.62
C THR A 231 12.07 6.87 -2.09
N PRO A 232 10.91 7.38 -2.56
CA PRO A 232 10.81 8.01 -3.87
C PRO A 232 11.75 9.20 -4.08
N VAL A 233 11.93 10.05 -3.07
CA VAL A 233 12.88 11.19 -3.16
C VAL A 233 14.30 10.69 -3.37
N LEU A 234 14.71 9.66 -2.63
CA LEU A 234 16.03 9.04 -2.78
C LEU A 234 16.22 8.39 -4.16
N ARG A 235 15.15 7.86 -4.75
CA ARG A 235 15.18 7.31 -6.12
C ARG A 235 15.30 8.41 -7.17
N GLY A 236 14.44 9.44 -7.10
CA GLY A 236 14.23 10.40 -8.19
C GLY A 236 15.11 11.66 -8.18
N TYR A 237 15.68 12.03 -7.03
CA TYR A 237 16.51 13.24 -6.91
C TYR A 237 18.02 12.97 -6.74
N VAL A 238 18.42 11.70 -6.65
CA VAL A 238 19.82 11.31 -6.52
C VAL A 238 20.21 10.49 -7.74
N SER A 239 21.30 10.88 -8.41
CA SER A 239 21.89 10.13 -9.51
C SER A 239 22.91 9.11 -8.98
N CYS A 240 22.91 7.89 -9.51
CA CYS A 240 23.85 6.84 -9.13
C CYS A 240 24.29 6.02 -10.34
N PHE A 241 25.55 5.59 -10.37
CA PHE A 241 26.11 4.73 -11.42
C PHE A 241 25.94 5.27 -12.85
N GLY A 242 25.92 6.59 -13.03
CA GLY A 242 25.73 7.23 -14.33
C GLY A 242 24.26 7.35 -14.78
N GLU A 243 23.30 6.89 -13.95
CA GLU A 243 21.87 7.04 -14.20
C GLU A 243 21.28 8.18 -13.35
N ASP A 244 20.30 8.91 -13.92
CA ASP A 244 19.60 9.99 -13.20
C ASP A 244 18.74 9.47 -12.03
N GLU A 245 18.44 8.17 -12.00
CA GLU A 245 17.62 7.54 -10.95
C GLU A 245 18.42 6.54 -10.14
N CYS A 246 18.27 6.58 -8.81
CA CYS A 246 19.04 5.73 -7.90
C CYS A 246 18.17 4.70 -7.16
N PHE A 247 17.76 3.65 -7.85
CA PHE A 247 17.13 2.47 -7.23
C PHE A 247 18.00 1.79 -6.16
N PRO A 248 19.34 1.64 -6.32
CA PRO A 248 20.19 1.06 -5.28
C PRO A 248 20.11 1.79 -3.93
N LEU A 249 20.07 3.12 -3.93
CA LEU A 249 19.93 3.90 -2.70
C LEU A 249 18.52 3.78 -2.12
N ALA A 250 17.50 3.83 -2.98
CA ALA A 250 16.11 3.70 -2.58
C ALA A 250 15.84 2.35 -1.88
N PHE A 251 16.45 1.24 -2.32
CA PHE A 251 16.38 -0.06 -1.63
C PHE A 251 17.43 -0.23 -0.52
N GLY A 252 18.58 0.43 -0.64
CA GLY A 252 19.68 0.35 0.32
C GLY A 252 19.37 1.00 1.67
N VAL A 253 18.68 2.14 1.69
CA VAL A 253 18.28 2.80 2.94
C VAL A 253 17.34 1.91 3.78
N PRO A 254 16.25 1.33 3.23
CA PRO A 254 15.49 0.26 3.87
C PRO A 254 16.34 -0.90 4.41
N ALA A 255 17.35 -1.35 3.65
CA ALA A 255 18.23 -2.45 4.08
C ALA A 255 19.05 -2.09 5.31
N VAL A 256 19.68 -0.91 5.32
CA VAL A 256 20.44 -0.41 6.47
C VAL A 256 19.54 -0.24 7.69
N LEU A 257 18.37 0.37 7.53
CA LEU A 257 17.42 0.55 8.62
C LEU A 257 16.93 -0.79 9.19
N MET A 258 16.74 -1.81 8.36
CA MET A 258 16.37 -3.15 8.82
C MET A 258 17.52 -3.82 9.60
N ILE A 259 18.77 -3.68 9.17
CA ILE A 259 19.94 -4.19 9.92
C ILE A 259 20.06 -3.49 11.28
N VAL A 260 19.89 -2.16 11.31
CA VAL A 260 19.88 -1.38 12.56
C VAL A 260 18.71 -1.82 13.45
N SER A 261 17.55 -2.09 12.88
CA SER A 261 16.37 -2.63 13.58
C SER A 261 16.69 -3.93 14.32
N VAL A 262 17.33 -4.88 13.63
CA VAL A 262 17.77 -6.15 14.23
C VAL A 262 18.75 -5.91 15.37
N GLY A 263 19.72 -5.02 15.19
CA GLY A 263 20.67 -4.65 16.24
C GLY A 263 19.96 -4.10 17.48
N ILE A 264 19.02 -3.18 17.32
CA ILE A 264 18.22 -2.60 18.41
C ILE A 264 17.35 -3.66 19.09
N PHE A 265 16.73 -4.55 18.31
CA PHE A 265 15.94 -5.64 18.88
C PHE A 265 16.80 -6.57 19.73
N ILE A 266 18.02 -6.92 19.29
CA ILE A 266 18.97 -7.74 20.05
C ILE A 266 19.44 -7.03 21.32
N LEU A 267 19.67 -5.71 21.29
CA LEU A 267 20.03 -4.96 22.51
C LEU A 267 18.97 -5.14 23.60
N GLY A 268 17.69 -5.16 23.23
CA GLY A 268 16.57 -5.39 24.15
C GLY A 268 16.51 -6.77 24.83
N THR A 269 17.27 -7.77 24.35
CA THR A 269 17.15 -9.19 24.76
C THR A 269 17.20 -9.40 26.27
N LYS A 270 18.04 -8.66 26.98
CA LYS A 270 18.22 -8.79 28.43
C LYS A 270 16.98 -8.39 29.23
N TRP A 271 16.10 -7.57 28.66
CA TRP A 271 14.94 -7.00 29.33
C TRP A 271 13.60 -7.59 28.87
N TYR A 272 13.60 -8.42 27.81
CA TYR A 272 12.37 -9.01 27.32
C TYR A 272 11.81 -10.08 28.25
N VAL A 273 10.49 -10.07 28.40
CA VAL A 273 9.73 -11.20 28.91
C VAL A 273 9.57 -12.21 27.78
N ILE A 274 10.31 -13.31 27.84
CA ILE A 274 10.28 -14.37 26.82
C ILE A 274 9.44 -15.53 27.34
N THR A 275 8.24 -15.70 26.76
CA THR A 275 7.35 -16.82 27.07
C THR A 275 7.74 -18.07 26.27
N LYS A 276 7.69 -19.25 26.90
CA LYS A 276 7.90 -20.53 26.21
C LYS A 276 6.77 -20.82 25.21
N PRO A 277 7.06 -21.49 24.08
CA PRO A 277 6.05 -21.85 23.07
C PRO A 277 4.97 -22.76 23.64
N LYS A 278 3.70 -22.47 23.33
CA LYS A 278 2.54 -23.28 23.72
C LYS A 278 2.12 -24.16 22.54
N ARG A 279 2.64 -25.40 22.50
CA ARG A 279 2.42 -26.36 21.39
C ARG A 279 0.95 -26.62 21.05
N GLU A 280 0.05 -26.45 22.01
CA GLU A 280 -1.41 -26.60 21.82
C GLU A 280 -2.03 -25.54 20.92
N ALA A 281 -1.50 -24.31 20.93
CA ALA A 281 -2.01 -23.21 20.11
C ALA A 281 -1.73 -23.46 18.63
N ALA A 282 -0.53 -23.93 18.28
CA ALA A 282 -0.18 -24.25 16.90
C ALA A 282 -0.99 -25.42 16.32
N MET A 283 -1.36 -26.40 17.17
CA MET A 283 -2.21 -27.51 16.74
C MET A 283 -3.60 -27.05 16.28
N LEU A 284 -4.08 -25.85 16.65
CA LEU A 284 -5.39 -25.35 16.21
C LEU A 284 -5.46 -25.21 14.69
N PHE A 285 -4.38 -24.81 14.02
CA PHE A 285 -4.33 -24.68 12.56
C PHE A 285 -4.57 -26.00 11.82
N PHE A 286 -4.22 -27.13 12.45
CA PHE A 286 -4.46 -28.46 11.90
C PHE A 286 -5.74 -29.10 12.42
N LYS A 287 -6.03 -28.95 13.72
CA LYS A 287 -7.23 -29.50 14.38
C LYS A 287 -8.52 -28.89 13.83
N VAL A 288 -8.53 -27.60 13.50
CA VAL A 288 -9.74 -26.93 12.99
C VAL A 288 -10.14 -27.49 11.62
N PRO A 289 -9.31 -27.45 10.55
CA PRO A 289 -9.66 -28.08 9.27
C PRO A 289 -9.99 -29.57 9.40
N TRP A 290 -9.25 -30.31 10.24
CA TRP A 290 -9.56 -31.72 10.52
C TRP A 290 -10.98 -31.87 11.07
N SER A 291 -11.34 -31.09 12.09
CA SER A 291 -12.66 -31.18 12.72
C SER A 291 -13.80 -30.85 11.76
N VAL A 292 -13.59 -29.88 10.86
CA VAL A 292 -14.55 -29.55 9.80
C VAL A 292 -14.65 -30.71 8.81
N GLY A 293 -13.53 -31.24 8.32
CA GLY A 293 -13.51 -32.38 7.41
C GLY A 293 -14.15 -33.63 8.02
N TYR A 294 -13.91 -33.89 9.31
CA TYR A 294 -14.53 -34.99 10.04
C TYR A 294 -16.04 -34.77 10.23
N ALA A 295 -16.49 -33.55 10.53
CA ALA A 295 -17.92 -33.22 10.60
C ALA A 295 -18.62 -33.44 9.24
N ILE A 296 -17.99 -33.05 8.12
CA ILE A 296 -18.49 -33.27 6.76
C ILE A 296 -18.56 -34.77 6.47
N TYR A 297 -17.46 -35.50 6.69
CA TYR A 297 -17.37 -36.95 6.48
C TYR A 297 -18.45 -37.70 7.27
N HIS A 298 -18.59 -37.38 8.56
CA HIS A 298 -19.57 -38.01 9.43
C HIS A 298 -21.00 -37.70 8.98
N ARG A 299 -21.29 -36.47 8.57
CA ARG A 299 -22.60 -36.08 8.04
C ARG A 299 -22.95 -36.81 6.75
N ILE A 300 -21.98 -37.00 5.85
CA ILE A 300 -22.19 -37.72 4.59
C ILE A 300 -22.42 -39.22 4.83
N LYS A 301 -21.63 -39.82 5.72
CA LYS A 301 -21.65 -41.28 5.94
C LYS A 301 -22.77 -41.76 6.88
N TYR A 302 -23.06 -41.00 7.94
CA TYR A 302 -23.97 -41.40 9.00
C TYR A 302 -25.20 -40.51 9.13
N GLY A 303 -25.33 -39.50 8.26
CA GLY A 303 -26.44 -38.55 8.31
C GLY A 303 -26.32 -37.54 9.45
N LYS A 304 -27.43 -36.84 9.73
CA LYS A 304 -27.52 -35.86 10.82
C LYS A 304 -27.71 -36.61 12.14
N ILE A 305 -26.85 -36.39 13.12
CA ILE A 305 -27.06 -36.90 14.49
C ILE A 305 -28.30 -36.23 15.10
N GLU A 306 -29.19 -37.01 15.73
CA GLU A 306 -30.37 -36.50 16.45
C GLU A 306 -29.94 -35.56 17.61
N ASN A 307 -30.75 -34.53 17.90
CA ASN A 307 -30.46 -33.47 18.90
C ASN A 307 -29.24 -32.56 18.62
N THR A 308 -28.74 -32.50 17.39
CA THR A 308 -27.71 -31.52 17.00
C THR A 308 -28.30 -30.12 16.81
N ARG A 309 -27.71 -29.12 17.47
CA ARG A 309 -28.06 -27.70 17.32
C ARG A 309 -27.46 -27.13 16.03
N ASN A 310 -26.24 -27.56 15.71
CA ASN A 310 -25.44 -27.01 14.62
C ASN A 310 -24.76 -28.10 13.77
N PHE A 311 -24.38 -27.75 12.54
CA PHE A 311 -23.66 -28.66 11.62
C PHE A 311 -22.39 -29.27 12.24
N MET A 312 -21.62 -28.46 12.97
CA MET A 312 -20.35 -28.89 13.55
C MET A 312 -20.52 -29.95 14.65
N ASP A 313 -21.71 -30.11 15.23
CA ASP A 313 -21.96 -31.10 16.28
C ASP A 313 -21.71 -32.54 15.79
N ASN A 314 -21.70 -32.77 14.47
CA ASN A 314 -21.28 -34.06 13.89
C ASN A 314 -19.81 -34.41 14.15
N ALA A 315 -18.98 -33.47 14.61
CA ALA A 315 -17.61 -33.72 15.06
C ALA A 315 -17.49 -34.06 16.56
N SER A 316 -18.59 -34.00 17.32
CA SER A 316 -18.58 -34.34 18.75
C SER A 316 -18.10 -35.75 19.11
N PRO A 317 -18.18 -36.78 18.24
CA PRO A 317 -17.64 -38.11 18.57
C PRO A 317 -16.12 -38.13 18.76
N LYS A 318 -15.40 -37.19 18.15
CA LYS A 318 -13.93 -37.15 18.16
C LYS A 318 -13.36 -35.91 18.86
N PHE A 319 -14.12 -34.83 18.95
CA PHE A 319 -13.67 -33.55 19.48
C PHE A 319 -14.55 -33.10 20.66
N SER A 320 -13.96 -32.34 21.60
CA SER A 320 -14.71 -31.83 22.74
C SER A 320 -15.84 -30.90 22.29
N ARG A 321 -16.99 -30.96 22.97
CA ARG A 321 -18.18 -30.15 22.61
C ARG A 321 -17.88 -28.65 22.57
N LYS A 322 -17.04 -28.16 23.50
CA LYS A 322 -16.58 -26.77 23.49
C LYS A 322 -15.78 -26.45 22.24
N PHE A 323 -14.78 -27.26 21.90
CA PHE A 323 -13.96 -27.02 20.71
C PHE A 323 -14.83 -27.00 19.46
N VAL A 324 -15.77 -27.94 19.33
CA VAL A 324 -16.74 -28.00 18.23
C VAL A 324 -17.59 -26.73 18.15
N PHE A 325 -18.04 -26.20 19.30
CA PHE A 325 -18.78 -24.94 19.38
C PHE A 325 -17.93 -23.73 18.99
N ASP A 326 -16.69 -23.64 19.48
CA ASP A 326 -15.74 -22.58 19.11
C ASP A 326 -15.45 -22.60 17.60
N VAL A 327 -15.24 -23.79 17.01
CA VAL A 327 -15.07 -23.94 15.55
C VAL A 327 -16.31 -23.48 14.80
N TRP A 328 -17.51 -23.79 15.30
CA TRP A 328 -18.75 -23.32 14.68
C TRP A 328 -18.85 -21.79 14.68
N LEU A 329 -18.51 -21.14 15.80
CA LEU A 329 -18.49 -19.67 15.89
C LEU A 329 -17.47 -19.07 14.92
N LEU A 330 -16.26 -19.63 14.88
CA LEU A 330 -15.21 -19.22 13.95
C LEU A 330 -15.70 -19.34 12.50
N LEU A 331 -16.27 -20.47 12.10
CA LEU A 331 -16.77 -20.68 10.73
C LEU A 331 -17.81 -19.62 10.32
N ARG A 332 -18.67 -19.18 11.25
CA ARG A 332 -19.65 -18.12 10.96
C ARG A 332 -18.97 -16.79 10.65
N VAL A 333 -17.88 -16.47 11.34
CA VAL A 333 -17.05 -15.29 11.04
C VAL A 333 -16.31 -15.47 9.70
N LEU A 334 -15.71 -16.64 9.46
CA LEU A 334 -14.99 -16.93 8.22
C LEU A 334 -15.88 -16.91 6.98
N VAL A 335 -17.15 -17.32 7.09
CA VAL A 335 -18.12 -17.17 5.99
C VAL A 335 -18.31 -15.70 5.63
N MET A 336 -18.34 -14.80 6.63
CA MET A 336 -18.41 -13.36 6.35
C MET A 336 -17.13 -12.83 5.68
N PHE A 337 -16.01 -13.55 5.75
CA PHE A 337 -14.76 -13.15 5.10
C PHE A 337 -14.72 -13.46 3.59
N LEU A 338 -15.61 -14.30 3.07
CA LEU A 338 -15.58 -14.71 1.65
C LEU A 338 -15.64 -13.55 0.65
N PRO A 339 -16.42 -12.45 0.88
CA PRO A 339 -16.45 -11.32 -0.06
C PRO A 339 -15.30 -10.31 0.11
N LEU A 340 -14.55 -10.37 1.21
CA LEU A 340 -13.50 -9.40 1.56
C LEU A 340 -12.32 -9.35 0.56
N PRO A 341 -11.89 -10.47 -0.08
CA PRO A 341 -10.81 -10.43 -1.06
C PRO A 341 -11.00 -9.38 -2.16
N ILE A 342 -12.22 -9.14 -2.63
CA ILE A 342 -12.45 -8.14 -3.68
C ILE A 342 -12.15 -6.72 -3.18
N PHE A 343 -12.46 -6.40 -1.92
CA PHE A 343 -12.05 -5.10 -1.36
C PHE A 343 -10.53 -4.93 -1.39
N TRP A 344 -9.77 -5.96 -1.00
CA TRP A 344 -8.31 -5.92 -1.01
C TRP A 344 -7.73 -5.87 -2.43
N ALA A 345 -8.39 -6.53 -3.39
CA ALA A 345 -8.03 -6.46 -4.80
C ALA A 345 -8.09 -5.01 -5.34
N LEU A 346 -9.05 -4.21 -4.87
CA LEU A 346 -9.12 -2.78 -5.18
C LEU A 346 -8.08 -1.99 -4.38
N PHE A 347 -8.06 -2.17 -3.06
CA PHE A 347 -7.26 -1.35 -2.16
C PHE A 347 -5.75 -1.42 -2.46
N ASP A 348 -5.19 -2.61 -2.73
CA ASP A 348 -3.74 -2.75 -2.95
C ASP A 348 -3.26 -2.24 -4.31
N GLN A 349 -4.16 -1.92 -5.26
CA GLN A 349 -3.76 -1.33 -6.56
C GLN A 349 -3.22 0.11 -6.45
N GLN A 350 -3.38 0.74 -5.28
CA GLN A 350 -2.77 2.03 -4.94
C GLN A 350 -1.25 2.05 -5.17
N GLY A 351 -0.57 0.92 -4.98
CA GLY A 351 0.89 0.81 -5.17
C GLY A 351 1.33 0.33 -6.55
N SER A 352 0.39 -0.03 -7.43
CA SER A 352 0.66 -0.55 -8.78
C SER A 352 -0.05 0.29 -9.84
N ARG A 353 -1.29 -0.05 -10.21
CA ARG A 353 -2.06 0.61 -11.29
C ARG A 353 -2.24 2.10 -11.06
N TRP A 354 -2.43 2.56 -9.82
CA TRP A 354 -2.57 3.99 -9.54
C TRP A 354 -1.23 4.75 -9.65
N THR A 355 -0.11 4.12 -9.28
CA THR A 355 1.23 4.64 -9.54
C THR A 355 1.52 4.72 -11.04
N LEU A 356 1.13 3.69 -11.81
CA LEU A 356 1.25 3.69 -13.28
C LEU A 356 0.34 4.72 -13.95
N GLN A 357 -0.84 4.98 -13.39
CA GLN A 357 -1.68 6.11 -13.80
C GLN A 357 -1.02 7.46 -13.45
N ALA A 358 -0.34 7.56 -12.30
CA ALA A 358 0.35 8.77 -11.88
C ALA A 358 1.55 9.12 -12.78
N LEU A 359 2.20 8.13 -13.40
CA LEU A 359 3.25 8.37 -14.41
C LEU A 359 2.74 9.18 -15.62
N ARG A 360 1.43 9.14 -15.88
CA ARG A 360 0.77 9.86 -16.98
C ARG A 360 0.27 11.25 -16.60
N LEU A 361 0.57 11.70 -15.38
CA LEU A 361 0.11 12.98 -14.84
C LEU A 361 1.27 13.99 -14.73
N ASP A 362 0.93 15.28 -14.66
CA ASP A 362 1.86 16.38 -14.40
C ASP A 362 2.03 16.54 -12.88
N GLY A 363 3.22 16.21 -12.40
CA GLY A 363 3.59 16.25 -10.98
C GLY A 363 3.91 17.64 -10.44
N ARG A 364 4.00 18.66 -11.30
CA ARG A 364 4.36 20.03 -10.88
C ARG A 364 3.29 20.69 -10.02
N PHE A 365 3.73 21.21 -8.88
CA PHE A 365 2.90 21.99 -7.98
C PHE A 365 3.28 23.47 -8.01
N GLY A 366 2.28 24.31 -8.30
CA GLY A 366 2.36 25.76 -8.17
C GLY A 366 3.02 26.48 -9.35
N LYS A 367 2.22 26.90 -10.34
CA LYS A 367 2.67 27.86 -11.38
C LYS A 367 2.81 29.31 -10.85
N ARG A 368 2.64 29.54 -9.54
CA ARG A 368 2.41 30.89 -8.94
C ARG A 368 2.83 31.05 -7.47
N THR A 369 3.53 30.09 -6.87
CA THR A 369 4.05 30.17 -5.48
C THR A 369 5.57 30.14 -5.49
N LEU A 370 6.20 30.77 -4.48
CA LEU A 370 7.65 30.98 -4.31
C LEU A 370 8.55 29.72 -4.33
N TRP A 371 7.97 28.51 -4.44
CA TRP A 371 8.68 27.22 -4.45
C TRP A 371 8.01 26.29 -5.47
N GLU A 372 8.70 25.96 -6.57
CA GLU A 372 8.26 24.92 -7.52
C GLU A 372 8.66 23.55 -6.94
N VAL A 373 7.67 22.74 -6.56
CA VAL A 373 7.89 21.37 -6.05
C VAL A 373 7.29 20.40 -7.04
N VAL A 374 8.04 19.37 -7.42
CA VAL A 374 7.56 18.30 -8.31
C VAL A 374 7.24 17.07 -7.46
N ILE A 375 6.00 16.60 -7.55
CA ILE A 375 5.56 15.38 -6.87
C ILE A 375 5.82 14.20 -7.78
N LEU A 376 6.63 13.25 -7.31
CA LEU A 376 6.95 12.04 -8.06
C LEU A 376 5.74 11.10 -8.09
N PRO A 377 5.54 10.32 -9.17
CA PRO A 377 4.41 9.40 -9.33
C PRO A 377 4.25 8.38 -8.20
N ASP A 378 5.34 7.86 -7.66
CA ASP A 378 5.39 6.91 -6.55
C ASP A 378 5.10 7.54 -5.16
N GLN A 379 5.15 8.87 -5.04
CA GLN A 379 4.79 9.59 -3.81
C GLN A 379 3.28 9.70 -3.60
N VAL A 380 2.45 9.49 -4.61
CA VAL A 380 0.98 9.55 -4.46
C VAL A 380 0.46 8.52 -3.46
N SER A 381 1.17 7.40 -3.32
CA SER A 381 0.89 6.36 -2.32
C SER A 381 0.95 6.88 -0.86
N SER A 382 1.68 7.97 -0.60
CA SER A 382 1.77 8.62 0.71
C SER A 382 0.45 9.29 1.14
N LEU A 383 -0.46 9.57 0.20
CA LEU A 383 -1.76 10.16 0.51
C LEU A 383 -2.60 9.27 1.43
N ASN A 384 -2.51 7.94 1.28
CA ASN A 384 -3.29 7.02 2.12
C ASN A 384 -2.94 7.15 3.61
N PRO A 385 -1.68 6.99 4.07
CA PRO A 385 -1.34 7.15 5.48
C PRO A 385 -1.61 8.58 6.01
N ILE A 386 -1.48 9.62 5.17
CA ILE A 386 -1.89 10.99 5.54
C ILE A 386 -3.39 11.03 5.87
N PHE A 387 -4.22 10.50 4.96
CA PHE A 387 -5.67 10.50 5.16
C PHE A 387 -6.10 9.58 6.29
N ILE A 388 -5.44 8.45 6.56
CA ILE A 388 -5.73 7.61 7.72
C ILE A 388 -5.56 8.40 9.02
N ILE A 389 -4.42 9.09 9.18
CA ILE A 389 -4.12 9.89 10.37
C ILE A 389 -5.18 11.00 10.57
N ILE A 390 -5.68 11.59 9.48
CA ILE A 390 -6.71 12.63 9.52
C ILE A 390 -8.11 12.05 9.76
N PHE A 391 -8.45 10.95 9.09
CA PHE A 391 -9.80 10.39 9.06
C PHE A 391 -10.15 9.66 10.34
N ILE A 392 -9.24 8.94 10.98
CA ILE A 392 -9.57 8.20 12.21
C ILE A 392 -10.17 9.14 13.29
N PRO A 393 -9.54 10.26 13.65
CA PRO A 393 -10.14 11.23 14.57
C PRO A 393 -11.50 11.76 14.09
N ILE A 394 -11.64 12.05 12.79
CA ILE A 394 -12.89 12.57 12.21
C ILE A 394 -14.01 11.53 12.30
N PHE A 395 -13.72 10.28 11.97
CA PHE A 395 -14.70 9.20 11.99
C PHE A 395 -15.17 8.92 13.41
N GLU A 396 -14.26 8.86 14.38
CA GLU A 396 -14.61 8.64 15.78
C GLU A 396 -15.36 9.81 16.42
N THR A 397 -14.98 11.04 16.12
CA THR A 397 -15.54 12.23 16.80
C THR A 397 -16.78 12.82 16.12
N ILE A 398 -16.89 12.68 14.80
CA ILE A 398 -17.94 13.30 13.99
C ILE A 398 -18.80 12.23 13.32
N ILE A 399 -18.23 11.36 12.49
CA ILE A 399 -19.03 10.49 11.60
C ILE A 399 -19.79 9.40 12.37
N TYR A 400 -19.13 8.63 13.25
CA TYR A 400 -19.79 7.56 14.01
C TYR A 400 -20.86 8.09 14.99
N PRO A 401 -20.65 9.21 15.70
CA PRO A 401 -21.72 9.85 16.47
C PRO A 401 -22.89 10.33 15.61
N LEU A 402 -22.64 10.85 14.41
CA LEU A 402 -23.71 11.22 13.47
C LEU A 402 -24.50 10.00 13.00
N PHE A 403 -23.84 8.89 12.65
CA PHE A 403 -24.49 7.63 12.32
C PHE A 403 -25.37 7.14 13.47
N ALA A 404 -24.86 7.22 14.70
CA ALA A 404 -25.61 6.85 15.89
C ALA A 404 -26.85 7.73 16.11
N ARG A 405 -26.74 9.06 15.88
CA ARG A 405 -27.86 10.02 15.96
C ARG A 405 -28.91 9.80 14.88
N CYS A 406 -28.48 9.54 13.65
CA CYS A 406 -29.37 9.28 12.51
C CYS A 406 -29.91 7.84 12.48
N ASN A 407 -29.53 6.99 13.44
CA ASN A 407 -29.94 5.59 13.52
C ASN A 407 -29.56 4.75 12.28
N ILE A 408 -28.48 5.13 11.60
CA ILE A 408 -27.95 4.45 10.40
C ILE A 408 -26.61 3.76 10.74
N PHE A 409 -26.28 2.68 10.05
CA PHE A 409 -24.99 1.97 10.14
C PHE A 409 -24.49 1.68 11.57
N LYS A 410 -25.42 1.27 12.45
CA LYS A 410 -25.11 0.98 13.86
C LYS A 410 -24.28 -0.29 14.02
N LYS A 411 -24.48 -1.28 13.16
CA LYS A 411 -23.81 -2.58 13.24
C LYS A 411 -22.47 -2.55 12.50
N PRO A 412 -21.41 -3.22 13.01
CA PRO A 412 -20.10 -3.30 12.35
C PRO A 412 -20.19 -3.76 10.89
N LEU A 413 -21.00 -4.78 10.59
CA LEU A 413 -21.13 -5.31 9.23
C LEU A 413 -21.80 -4.33 8.26
N GLN A 414 -22.70 -3.46 8.76
CA GLN A 414 -23.31 -2.43 7.93
C GLN A 414 -22.28 -1.35 7.52
N ARG A 415 -21.38 -0.98 8.45
CA ARG A 415 -20.28 -0.06 8.16
C ARG A 415 -19.30 -0.66 7.16
N MET A 416 -18.95 -1.94 7.32
CA MET A 416 -18.10 -2.65 6.37
C MET A 416 -18.70 -2.66 4.96
N GLY A 417 -20.00 -2.97 4.82
CA GLY A 417 -20.67 -2.93 3.51
C GLY A 417 -20.68 -1.52 2.91
N THR A 418 -20.86 -0.49 3.73
CA THR A 418 -20.74 0.91 3.29
C THR A 418 -19.33 1.24 2.80
N GLY A 419 -18.29 0.73 3.48
CA GLY A 419 -16.90 0.87 3.06
C GLY A 419 -16.61 0.20 1.71
N MET A 420 -17.20 -0.98 1.46
CA MET A 420 -17.12 -1.65 0.14
C MET A 420 -17.76 -0.81 -0.98
N ALA A 421 -18.96 -0.28 -0.77
CA ALA A 421 -19.63 0.57 -1.75
C ALA A 421 -18.82 1.84 -2.05
N ILE A 422 -18.27 2.49 -1.00
CA ILE A 422 -17.41 3.66 -1.14
C ILE A 422 -16.15 3.34 -1.97
N ALA A 423 -15.52 2.18 -1.76
CA ALA A 423 -14.38 1.74 -2.56
C ALA A 423 -14.72 1.60 -4.06
N GLY A 424 -15.95 1.15 -4.38
CA GLY A 424 -16.44 1.10 -5.77
C GLY A 424 -16.46 2.47 -6.43
N PHE A 425 -16.93 3.52 -5.73
CA PHE A 425 -16.90 4.89 -6.24
C PHE A 425 -15.48 5.43 -6.48
N ALA A 426 -14.49 5.03 -5.67
CA ALA A 426 -13.09 5.41 -5.91
C ALA A 426 -12.59 4.84 -7.25
N PHE A 427 -12.94 3.60 -7.57
CA PHE A 427 -12.56 2.94 -8.83
C PHE A 427 -13.35 3.43 -10.04
N LEU A 428 -14.63 3.80 -9.87
CA LEU A 428 -15.38 4.51 -10.91
C LEU A 428 -14.68 5.82 -11.26
N TYR A 429 -14.30 6.61 -10.25
CA TYR A 429 -13.54 7.83 -10.46
C TYR A 429 -12.19 7.56 -11.13
N ALA A 430 -11.44 6.55 -10.68
CA ALA A 430 -10.15 6.16 -11.29
C ALA A 430 -10.30 5.82 -12.78
N GLY A 431 -11.36 5.10 -13.16
CA GLY A 431 -11.69 4.79 -14.55
C GLY A 431 -12.04 6.02 -15.38
N PHE A 432 -12.86 6.93 -14.86
CA PHE A 432 -13.16 8.19 -15.54
C PHE A 432 -11.94 9.10 -15.67
N LEU A 433 -11.09 9.14 -14.63
CA LEU A 433 -9.83 9.86 -14.69
C LEU A 433 -8.91 9.26 -15.75
N ASP A 434 -8.85 7.93 -15.88
CA ASP A 434 -8.03 7.28 -16.91
C ASP A 434 -8.52 7.62 -18.32
N LEU A 435 -9.83 7.60 -18.57
CA LEU A 435 -10.41 8.06 -19.85
C LEU A 435 -10.10 9.53 -20.11
N TYR A 436 -10.17 10.37 -19.08
CA TYR A 436 -9.86 11.80 -19.18
C TYR A 436 -8.38 12.04 -19.48
N ILE A 437 -7.48 11.29 -18.85
CA ILE A 437 -6.04 11.29 -19.16
C ILE A 437 -5.86 10.90 -20.63
N GLN A 438 -6.37 9.75 -21.06
CA GLN A 438 -6.24 9.26 -22.44
C GLN A 438 -6.73 10.28 -23.47
N SER A 439 -7.82 11.00 -23.19
CA SER A 439 -8.35 12.05 -24.08
C SER A 439 -7.46 13.29 -24.23
N ARG A 440 -6.51 13.50 -23.31
CA ARG A 440 -5.68 14.72 -23.20
C ARG A 440 -4.18 14.48 -23.27
N SER A 441 -3.75 13.26 -23.00
CA SER A 441 -2.43 12.77 -23.28
C SER A 441 -2.33 12.49 -24.77
N GLY A 442 -1.21 12.80 -25.40
CA GLY A 442 -0.91 12.38 -26.77
C GLY A 442 -0.62 10.88 -26.89
N LEU A 443 -1.14 10.08 -25.95
CA LEU A 443 -1.13 8.62 -25.95
C LEU A 443 -1.91 8.12 -27.16
N LEU A 444 -1.29 7.25 -27.93
CA LEU A 444 -1.94 6.57 -29.06
C LEU A 444 -3.01 5.63 -28.53
N LYS A 445 -4.21 5.66 -29.12
CA LYS A 445 -5.24 4.66 -28.81
C LYS A 445 -4.84 3.29 -29.36
N ASN A 446 -5.59 2.25 -28.96
CA ASN A 446 -5.52 0.97 -29.65
C ASN A 446 -5.90 1.22 -31.12
N ASP A 447 -5.11 0.72 -32.06
CA ASP A 447 -5.28 0.85 -33.52
C ASP A 447 -4.80 2.19 -34.13
N GLU A 448 -4.18 3.07 -33.34
CA GLU A 448 -3.56 4.31 -33.82
C GLU A 448 -2.03 4.20 -33.88
N ALA A 449 -1.44 4.88 -34.85
CA ALA A 449 -0.01 5.13 -34.92
C ALA A 449 0.25 6.60 -35.25
N ARG A 450 1.33 7.17 -34.71
CA ARG A 450 1.69 8.56 -34.97
C ARG A 450 2.89 8.59 -35.89
N ILE A 451 2.79 9.32 -36.98
CA ILE A 451 3.94 9.63 -37.82
C ILE A 451 4.38 11.04 -37.53
N VAL A 452 5.65 11.23 -37.22
CA VAL A 452 6.28 12.53 -37.09
C VAL A 452 7.21 12.72 -38.26
N ILE A 453 6.83 13.60 -39.19
CA ILE A 453 7.62 13.91 -40.38
C ILE A 453 8.35 15.22 -40.13
N THR A 454 9.65 15.21 -40.40
CA THR A 454 10.51 16.37 -40.23
C THR A 454 11.18 16.68 -41.57
N ASN A 455 10.97 17.90 -42.05
CA ASN A 455 11.62 18.39 -43.26
C ASN A 455 13.04 18.85 -42.94
N GLY A 456 14.04 18.07 -43.36
CA GLY A 456 15.46 18.40 -43.19
C GLY A 456 16.06 19.20 -44.35
N LEU A 457 15.25 19.59 -45.35
CA LEU A 457 15.70 20.30 -46.55
C LEU A 457 15.62 21.82 -46.38
N ASN A 458 16.44 22.55 -47.15
CA ASN A 458 16.46 24.02 -47.20
C ASN A 458 15.31 24.62 -48.04
N GLN A 459 14.26 23.84 -48.31
CA GLN A 459 13.11 24.25 -49.14
C GLN A 459 11.82 23.53 -48.72
N GLN A 460 10.68 24.10 -49.11
CA GLN A 460 9.36 23.55 -48.76
C GLN A 460 9.11 22.19 -49.43
N ALA A 461 8.63 21.23 -48.64
CA ALA A 461 8.26 19.89 -49.10
C ALA A 461 6.75 19.65 -48.91
N ASN A 462 6.09 19.19 -49.97
CA ASN A 462 4.66 18.86 -49.95
C ASN A 462 4.47 17.36 -49.81
N PHE A 463 3.66 16.94 -48.85
CA PHE A 463 3.42 15.55 -48.54
C PHE A 463 1.96 15.19 -48.84
N SER A 464 1.76 13.99 -49.37
CA SER A 464 0.45 13.44 -49.69
C SER A 464 0.39 11.99 -49.24
N TYR A 465 -0.58 11.71 -48.38
CA TYR A 465 -0.85 10.38 -47.84
C TYR A 465 -2.12 9.79 -48.51
N PRO A 466 -2.03 8.63 -49.20
CA PRO A 466 -3.09 8.12 -50.08
C PRO A 466 -4.41 7.80 -49.39
N ASP A 467 -4.39 7.36 -48.13
CA ASP A 467 -5.58 6.83 -47.45
C ASP A 467 -6.37 7.90 -46.66
N ALA A 468 -5.83 9.13 -46.51
CA ALA A 468 -6.45 10.19 -45.73
C ALA A 468 -6.87 11.43 -46.52
N ASP A 469 -6.62 11.49 -47.83
CA ASP A 469 -6.75 12.72 -48.66
C ASP A 469 -6.09 13.95 -47.99
N GLN A 470 -5.08 13.72 -47.14
CA GLN A 470 -4.40 14.77 -46.40
C GLN A 470 -3.19 15.25 -47.20
N TYR A 471 -3.26 16.51 -47.63
CA TYR A 471 -2.16 17.26 -48.20
C TYR A 471 -1.67 18.28 -47.17
N PHE A 472 -0.38 18.24 -46.85
CA PHE A 472 0.25 19.25 -46.01
C PHE A 472 1.62 19.63 -46.56
N SER A 473 1.96 20.90 -46.40
CA SER A 473 3.25 21.48 -46.80
C SER A 473 4.07 21.74 -45.53
N LEU A 474 5.28 21.19 -45.46
CA LEU A 474 6.23 21.53 -44.40
C LEU A 474 7.24 22.53 -44.95
N ASP A 475 7.34 23.67 -44.29
CA ASP A 475 8.39 24.65 -44.55
C ASP A 475 9.77 24.09 -44.13
N GLU A 476 10.85 24.80 -44.49
CA GLU A 476 12.22 24.44 -44.14
C GLU A 476 12.38 24.22 -42.61
N ALA A 477 13.07 23.13 -42.24
CA ALA A 477 13.36 22.74 -40.86
C ALA A 477 12.13 22.48 -39.95
N TYR A 478 10.93 22.35 -40.51
CA TYR A 478 9.70 22.19 -39.74
C TYR A 478 9.35 20.70 -39.51
N SER A 479 8.75 20.42 -38.36
CA SER A 479 8.28 19.08 -37.98
C SER A 479 6.80 19.10 -37.68
N GLN A 480 6.07 18.12 -38.23
CA GLN A 480 4.64 17.96 -38.00
C GLN A 480 4.32 16.50 -37.72
N SER A 481 3.39 16.30 -36.78
CA SER A 481 2.88 14.98 -36.41
C SER A 481 1.47 14.76 -36.95
N PHE A 482 1.19 13.53 -37.37
CA PHE A 482 -0.10 13.09 -37.86
C PHE A 482 -0.45 11.77 -37.19
N ASP A 483 -1.69 11.63 -36.78
CA ASP A 483 -2.21 10.38 -36.24
C ASP A 483 -2.92 9.65 -37.38
N ILE A 484 -2.53 8.38 -37.59
CA ILE A 484 -3.24 7.47 -38.48
C ILE A 484 -4.27 6.73 -37.64
N GLU A 485 -5.53 7.03 -37.90
CA GLU A 485 -6.68 6.33 -37.34
C GLU A 485 -7.03 5.13 -38.25
N ASP A 486 -7.40 3.99 -37.64
CA ASP A 486 -7.80 2.75 -38.33
C ASP A 486 -6.73 2.15 -39.26
N LEU A 487 -5.66 1.60 -38.68
CA LEU A 487 -4.63 0.84 -39.42
C LEU A 487 -5.23 -0.37 -40.15
N LYS A 488 -5.56 -0.21 -41.43
CA LYS A 488 -5.81 -1.34 -42.33
C LYS A 488 -4.45 -1.93 -42.70
N THR A 489 -4.21 -3.17 -42.33
CA THR A 489 -3.00 -3.95 -42.66
C THR A 489 -2.69 -3.90 -44.16
N ASN A 490 -1.94 -2.89 -44.62
CA ASN A 490 -1.43 -2.74 -45.97
C ASN A 490 -0.23 -1.78 -45.94
N ASP A 491 0.74 -2.02 -46.83
CA ASP A 491 1.86 -1.11 -47.07
C ASP A 491 1.31 0.25 -47.51
N HIS A 492 1.52 1.28 -46.70
CA HIS A 492 1.13 2.63 -47.06
C HIS A 492 2.25 3.28 -47.89
N ASN A 493 1.91 4.09 -48.89
CA ASN A 493 2.90 4.82 -49.67
C ASN A 493 2.84 6.32 -49.38
N LEU A 494 3.85 6.88 -48.71
CA LEU A 494 3.97 8.31 -48.52
C LEU A 494 4.55 8.96 -49.78
N THR A 495 3.85 9.92 -50.36
CA THR A 495 4.34 10.67 -51.53
C THR A 495 4.83 12.04 -51.11
N VAL A 496 6.03 12.42 -51.60
CA VAL A 496 6.70 13.69 -51.31
C VAL A 496 6.98 14.41 -52.62
N THR A 497 6.62 15.68 -52.67
CA THR A 497 6.89 16.59 -53.79
C THR A 497 7.77 17.73 -53.29
N VAL A 498 8.97 17.84 -53.84
CA VAL A 498 9.92 18.92 -53.55
C VAL A 498 10.27 19.59 -54.87
N GLY A 499 9.91 20.87 -55.03
CA GLY A 499 10.00 21.55 -56.33
C GLY A 499 9.22 20.80 -57.42
N ASN A 500 9.93 20.33 -58.46
CA ASN A 500 9.35 19.55 -59.57
C ASN A 500 9.53 18.02 -59.44
N SER A 501 10.18 17.56 -58.37
CA SER A 501 10.52 16.15 -58.16
C SER A 501 9.47 15.48 -57.25
N ILE A 502 8.91 14.36 -57.70
CA ILE A 502 7.93 13.57 -56.93
C ILE A 502 8.53 12.19 -56.66
N ARG A 503 8.49 11.72 -55.39
CA ARG A 503 8.85 10.36 -55.00
C ARG A 503 7.85 9.75 -54.03
N SER A 504 7.70 8.44 -54.10
CA SER A 504 6.83 7.64 -53.21
C SER A 504 7.68 6.67 -52.39
N PHE A 505 7.39 6.57 -51.11
CA PHE A 505 8.12 5.74 -50.15
C PHE A 505 7.17 4.77 -49.45
N PRO A 506 7.49 3.46 -49.40
CA PRO A 506 6.71 2.51 -48.63
C PRO A 506 6.88 2.78 -47.14
N LEU A 507 5.81 2.57 -46.38
CA LEU A 507 5.73 2.86 -44.97
C LEU A 507 5.11 1.68 -44.22
N GLU A 508 5.92 1.04 -43.38
CA GLU A 508 5.44 0.05 -42.42
C GLU A 508 5.05 0.75 -41.13
N VAL A 509 3.77 0.65 -40.76
CA VAL A 509 3.23 1.27 -39.56
C VAL A 509 2.69 0.19 -38.64
N TYR A 510 3.14 0.21 -37.39
CA TYR A 510 2.73 -0.73 -36.34
C TYR A 510 1.82 -0.01 -35.34
N GLU A 511 0.81 -0.72 -34.82
CA GLU A 511 -0.10 -0.20 -33.79
C GLU A 511 0.67 0.30 -32.56
N LYS A 512 0.31 1.47 -32.02
CA LYS A 512 0.93 2.10 -30.84
C LYS A 512 2.41 2.51 -31.02
N HIS A 513 2.89 2.64 -32.24
CA HIS A 513 4.26 3.10 -32.51
C HIS A 513 4.23 4.56 -32.97
N ILE A 514 5.18 5.34 -32.47
CA ILE A 514 5.50 6.65 -33.04
C ILE A 514 6.62 6.44 -34.05
N LEU A 515 6.29 6.55 -35.34
CA LEU A 515 7.26 6.45 -36.43
C LEU A 515 7.79 7.85 -36.73
N GLN A 516 9.09 8.04 -36.61
CA GLN A 516 9.74 9.32 -36.92
C GLN A 516 10.49 9.22 -38.25
N LEU A 517 10.07 10.06 -39.20
CA LEU A 517 10.67 10.14 -40.53
C LEU A 517 11.42 11.46 -40.67
N PHE A 518 12.68 11.38 -41.06
CA PHE A 518 13.50 12.54 -41.37
C PHE A 518 13.82 12.56 -42.86
N LEU A 519 13.39 13.61 -43.56
CA LEU A 519 13.63 13.77 -45.00
C LEU A 519 15.00 14.38 -45.25
N THR A 520 15.83 13.71 -46.06
CA THR A 520 17.17 14.16 -46.45
C THR A 520 17.37 14.12 -47.96
N GLU A 521 18.28 14.96 -48.44
CA GLU A 521 18.80 14.92 -49.80
C GLU A 521 20.02 13.98 -49.86
N THR A 522 20.11 13.20 -50.93
CA THR A 522 21.14 12.19 -51.19
C THR A 522 21.59 12.31 -52.63
N SER A 523 22.75 11.73 -52.98
CA SER A 523 23.27 11.75 -54.36
C SER A 523 22.29 11.19 -55.40
N ASP A 524 21.38 10.31 -54.99
CA ASP A 524 20.41 9.63 -55.86
C ASP A 524 18.99 10.24 -55.79
N GLY A 525 18.80 11.38 -55.09
CA GLY A 525 17.51 12.07 -54.90
C GLY A 525 17.18 12.31 -53.42
N TYR A 526 15.93 12.12 -53.03
CA TYR A 526 15.50 12.27 -51.62
C TYR A 526 15.32 10.91 -50.97
N ASN A 527 15.67 10.80 -49.69
CA ASN A 527 15.46 9.60 -48.89
C ASN A 527 14.87 9.93 -47.51
N PHE A 528 14.20 8.96 -46.90
CA PHE A 528 13.83 9.03 -45.49
C PHE A 528 14.80 8.22 -44.66
N THR A 529 15.35 8.84 -43.62
CA THR A 529 15.98 8.09 -42.53
C THR A 529 14.91 7.80 -41.49
N THR A 530 14.56 6.52 -41.35
CA THR A 530 13.72 6.03 -40.26
C THR A 530 14.59 5.90 -39.02
N ASN A 531 14.21 6.56 -37.92
CA ASN A 531 14.77 6.25 -36.62
C ASN A 531 13.74 5.50 -35.79
N ASP A 532 14.23 4.56 -34.99
CA ASP A 532 13.47 3.62 -34.15
C ASP A 532 12.04 4.05 -33.84
N THR A 533 11.13 3.10 -34.00
CA THR A 533 9.78 3.20 -33.46
C THR A 533 9.86 3.52 -31.97
N ILE A 534 9.40 4.70 -31.59
CA ILE A 534 9.36 5.06 -30.17
C ILE A 534 8.19 4.30 -29.58
N GLN A 535 8.45 3.25 -28.79
CA GLN A 535 7.49 2.87 -27.77
C GLN A 535 7.31 4.10 -26.90
N TRP A 536 6.07 4.59 -26.78
CA TRP A 536 5.75 5.61 -25.80
C TRP A 536 6.26 5.13 -24.44
N VAL A 537 7.33 5.75 -23.93
CA VAL A 537 7.88 5.39 -22.63
C VAL A 537 7.48 6.47 -21.63
N PRO A 538 6.63 6.18 -20.64
CA PRO A 538 6.34 7.10 -19.55
C PRO A 538 7.53 7.14 -18.59
N LYS A 539 8.66 7.71 -19.01
CA LYS A 539 9.85 7.87 -18.18
C LYS A 539 9.76 9.16 -17.35
N GLY A 540 8.90 9.13 -16.33
CA GLY A 540 8.87 10.12 -15.23
C GLY A 540 8.93 11.59 -15.66
N ASP A 541 9.58 12.43 -14.84
CA ASP A 541 9.78 13.86 -15.12
C ASP A 541 10.75 14.16 -16.27
N LYS A 542 11.25 13.12 -16.97
CA LYS A 542 12.21 13.32 -18.05
C LYS A 542 11.50 13.85 -19.29
N VAL A 543 12.04 14.95 -19.78
CA VAL A 543 11.72 15.47 -21.09
C VAL A 543 12.68 14.79 -22.06
N ASN A 544 12.13 14.07 -23.03
CA ASN A 544 12.96 13.53 -24.11
C ASN A 544 13.08 14.58 -25.19
N VAL A 545 14.29 15.09 -25.36
CA VAL A 545 14.62 15.97 -26.48
C VAL A 545 15.49 15.19 -27.45
N ARG A 546 15.05 15.16 -28.71
CA ARG A 546 15.77 14.55 -29.82
C ARG A 546 16.31 15.63 -30.72
N VAL A 547 17.60 15.57 -31.00
CA VAL A 547 18.27 16.50 -31.93
C VAL A 547 18.53 15.78 -33.24
N PHE A 548 18.12 16.41 -34.34
CA PHE A 548 18.44 16.01 -35.70
C PHE A 548 19.25 17.12 -36.36
N MET A 549 20.25 16.74 -37.13
CA MET A 549 20.97 17.66 -38.01
C MET A 549 20.36 17.49 -39.41
N GLY A 550 20.13 18.60 -40.10
CA GLY A 550 19.81 18.64 -41.54
C GLY A 550 21.06 18.80 -42.37
N GLU A 551 20.91 19.06 -43.66
CA GLU A 551 22.05 19.29 -44.55
C GLU A 551 22.84 20.52 -44.08
N VAL A 552 24.03 20.27 -43.52
CA VAL A 552 25.00 21.31 -43.20
C VAL A 552 26.24 21.06 -44.05
N SER A 553 26.72 22.09 -44.74
CA SER A 553 27.99 22.07 -45.45
C SER A 553 29.09 21.45 -44.57
N THR A 554 29.84 20.49 -45.11
CA THR A 554 30.77 19.61 -44.37
C THR A 554 31.68 20.37 -43.38
N PHE A 555 31.49 20.14 -42.08
CA PHE A 555 32.49 20.49 -41.07
C PHE A 555 33.51 19.35 -40.93
N SER A 556 34.79 19.66 -40.67
CA SER A 556 35.80 18.67 -40.28
C SER A 556 35.49 18.04 -38.92
N SER A 557 35.06 18.88 -37.98
CA SER A 557 34.50 18.51 -36.68
C SER A 557 33.66 19.67 -36.15
N ALA A 558 32.65 19.37 -35.34
CA ALA A 558 31.85 20.38 -34.65
C ALA A 558 31.55 19.93 -33.22
N ASN A 559 31.82 20.83 -32.27
CA ASN A 559 31.43 20.66 -30.88
C ASN A 559 30.10 21.36 -30.66
N PHE A 560 29.10 20.57 -30.29
CA PHE A 560 27.82 21.09 -29.84
C PHE A 560 27.81 21.02 -28.32
N SER A 561 27.67 22.16 -27.67
CA SER A 561 27.44 22.20 -26.23
C SER A 561 26.02 22.66 -25.92
N LEU A 562 25.34 21.85 -25.11
CA LEU A 562 24.10 22.19 -24.45
C LEU A 562 24.43 22.79 -23.08
N CYS A 563 24.03 24.04 -22.85
CA CYS A 563 24.32 24.73 -21.60
C CYS A 563 23.05 25.13 -20.86
N SER A 564 23.04 25.07 -19.52
CA SER A 564 21.91 25.51 -18.71
C SER A 564 21.84 27.03 -18.49
N SER A 565 22.95 27.75 -18.77
CA SER A 565 23.12 29.21 -18.61
C SER A 565 23.63 29.87 -19.89
N SER A 566 23.42 31.19 -20.02
CA SER A 566 23.84 31.98 -21.19
C SER A 566 25.36 31.97 -21.42
N ASP A 567 26.12 31.71 -20.37
CA ASP A 567 27.57 31.84 -20.35
C ASP A 567 28.29 30.48 -20.52
N CYS A 568 27.54 29.38 -20.54
CA CYS A 568 28.05 28.01 -20.78
C CYS A 568 29.21 27.58 -19.85
N SER A 569 29.38 28.18 -18.68
CA SER A 569 30.56 27.97 -17.84
C SER A 569 30.49 26.76 -16.91
N ASP A 570 29.28 26.27 -16.60
CA ASP A 570 29.03 25.17 -15.68
C ASP A 570 27.96 24.25 -16.30
N ASP A 571 28.28 22.96 -16.41
CA ASP A 571 27.52 21.86 -17.05
C ASP A 571 27.48 21.89 -18.59
N GLU A 572 28.62 21.59 -19.21
CA GLU A 572 28.70 21.26 -20.64
C GLU A 572 28.36 19.78 -20.86
N MET A 573 27.23 19.50 -21.54
CA MET A 573 27.15 18.27 -22.33
C MET A 573 27.72 18.57 -23.71
N GLU A 574 28.99 18.21 -23.92
CA GLU A 574 29.64 18.27 -25.22
C GLU A 574 29.28 17.04 -26.06
N PHE A 575 28.73 17.29 -27.23
CA PHE A 575 28.62 16.30 -28.30
C PHE A 575 29.76 16.54 -29.28
N HIS A 576 30.75 15.65 -29.23
CA HIS A 576 31.79 15.58 -30.25
C HIS A 576 31.27 14.76 -31.43
N VAL A 577 31.12 15.40 -32.59
CA VAL A 577 30.81 14.72 -33.84
C VAL A 577 32.04 14.77 -34.74
N GLU A 578 32.75 13.65 -34.85
CA GLU A 578 33.91 13.48 -35.74
C GLU A 578 33.47 12.91 -37.10
N ASN A 579 34.05 13.43 -38.19
CA ASN A 579 33.85 12.99 -39.58
C ASN A 579 32.40 13.02 -40.08
N ILE A 580 31.81 14.22 -40.19
CA ILE A 580 30.49 14.41 -40.80
C ILE A 580 30.60 14.20 -42.32
N THR A 581 30.19 13.02 -42.81
CA THR A 581 29.90 12.82 -44.23
C THR A 581 28.42 13.09 -44.51
N MET A 582 28.06 13.45 -45.76
CA MET A 582 26.66 13.75 -46.15
C MET A 582 25.63 12.66 -45.81
N ASN A 583 26.07 11.44 -45.46
CA ASN A 583 25.20 10.30 -45.14
C ASN A 583 25.11 9.95 -43.63
N ASP A 584 25.86 10.62 -42.74
CA ASP A 584 25.92 10.28 -41.30
C ASP A 584 25.05 11.18 -40.39
N ILE A 585 24.24 12.06 -40.98
CA ILE A 585 23.76 13.30 -40.35
C ILE A 585 22.64 13.10 -39.29
N SER A 586 22.09 11.90 -39.12
CA SER A 586 21.00 11.67 -38.15
C SER A 586 21.41 10.76 -36.98
N LYS A 587 22.33 11.19 -36.12
CA LYS A 587 22.52 10.52 -34.81
C LYS A 587 21.55 11.11 -33.78
N PRO A 588 20.50 10.38 -33.37
CA PRO A 588 19.59 10.87 -32.35
C PRO A 588 20.33 10.89 -31.00
N ALA A 589 20.55 12.08 -30.46
CA ALA A 589 20.93 12.22 -29.06
C ALA A 589 19.65 12.32 -28.23
N ASN A 590 19.41 11.35 -27.33
CA ASN A 590 18.36 11.46 -26.32
C ASN A 590 18.94 12.23 -25.12
N ILE A 591 18.40 13.41 -24.85
CA ILE A 591 18.90 14.27 -23.77
C ILE A 591 17.75 14.51 -22.79
N SER A 592 17.99 14.26 -21.49
CA SER A 592 17.08 14.56 -20.38
C SER A 592 17.37 15.97 -19.86
N ILE A 593 16.35 16.84 -19.82
CA ILE A 593 16.58 18.30 -19.80
C ILE A 593 15.77 19.05 -18.73
N LYS A 594 16.39 20.05 -18.06
CA LYS A 594 15.71 21.10 -17.27
C LYS A 594 15.54 22.46 -18.00
N ARG A 595 16.58 23.03 -18.66
CA ARG A 595 16.56 24.22 -19.56
C ARG A 595 17.86 24.27 -20.39
N TYR A 596 17.86 24.82 -21.62
CA TYR A 596 19.09 24.94 -22.43
C TYR A 596 19.27 26.21 -23.28
N PHE A 597 20.54 26.50 -23.54
CA PHE A 597 21.17 27.34 -24.57
C PHE A 597 22.05 26.46 -25.47
N TYR A 598 22.18 26.78 -26.76
CA TYR A 598 22.99 26.03 -27.72
C TYR A 598 24.18 26.85 -28.20
N ARG A 599 25.37 26.25 -28.18
CA ARG A 599 26.58 26.82 -28.78
C ARG A 599 27.16 25.85 -29.81
N ILE A 600 27.48 26.38 -30.99
CA ILE A 600 28.15 25.64 -32.06
C ILE A 600 29.58 26.17 -32.16
N GLN A 601 30.56 25.30 -31.93
CA GLN A 601 31.99 25.58 -32.08
C GLN A 601 32.58 24.71 -33.18
N THR A 602 33.33 25.32 -34.08
CA THR A 602 34.16 24.62 -35.08
C THR A 602 35.64 24.88 -34.81
N ASP A 603 36.51 24.01 -35.33
CA ASP A 603 37.96 24.00 -35.08
C ASP A 603 38.68 25.36 -35.28
N ASN A 604 38.09 26.33 -36.00
CA ASN A 604 38.71 27.63 -36.27
C ASN A 604 37.89 28.88 -35.95
N GLU A 605 36.62 28.80 -35.50
CA GLU A 605 35.86 29.97 -35.02
C GLU A 605 34.52 29.55 -34.39
N THR A 606 33.97 30.40 -33.50
CA THR A 606 32.59 30.27 -32.99
C THR A 606 31.63 30.82 -34.05
N ILE A 607 31.04 29.95 -34.85
CA ILE A 607 30.19 30.35 -36.00
C ILE A 607 28.89 31.04 -35.52
N GLY A 608 28.46 30.80 -34.27
CA GLY A 608 27.42 31.59 -33.63
C GLY A 608 26.82 30.89 -32.41
N THR A 609 26.41 31.69 -31.42
CA THR A 609 25.51 31.26 -30.36
C THR A 609 24.09 31.56 -30.81
N ILE A 610 23.37 30.55 -31.31
CA ILE A 610 21.95 30.74 -31.63
C ILE A 610 21.16 30.55 -30.35
N ILE A 611 20.78 31.67 -29.76
CA ILE A 611 19.90 31.72 -28.59
C ILE A 611 18.47 31.55 -29.10
N LYS A 612 18.00 30.31 -29.18
CA LYS A 612 16.56 30.06 -29.33
C LYS A 612 16.05 29.41 -28.07
N GLU A 613 15.19 30.13 -27.36
CA GLU A 613 14.45 29.60 -26.24
C GLU A 613 13.58 28.44 -26.77
N LEU A 614 13.81 27.23 -26.28
CA LEU A 614 12.77 26.20 -26.32
C LEU A 614 11.48 26.78 -25.69
N PRO A 615 10.29 26.24 -25.98
CA PRO A 615 9.07 26.67 -25.29
C PRO A 615 9.37 26.81 -23.79
N ASN A 616 9.05 27.98 -23.20
CA ASN A 616 9.51 28.47 -21.89
C ASN A 616 9.46 27.44 -20.73
N GLU A 617 8.68 26.37 -20.88
CA GLU A 617 8.66 25.23 -20.00
C GLU A 617 8.60 23.93 -20.83
N LEU A 618 9.71 23.19 -20.87
CA LEU A 618 9.65 21.78 -21.24
C LEU A 618 8.84 21.01 -20.19
N ARG A 619 7.97 20.11 -20.66
CA ARG A 619 7.02 19.40 -19.80
C ARG A 619 7.18 17.89 -19.92
N SER A 620 7.12 17.21 -18.77
CA SER A 620 7.19 15.75 -18.63
C SER A 620 6.20 15.03 -19.55
N GLY A 621 6.59 13.86 -20.05
CA GLY A 621 5.81 13.04 -20.97
C GLY A 621 5.80 13.53 -22.42
N GLY A 622 6.34 14.73 -22.67
CA GLY A 622 6.48 15.29 -24.01
C GLY A 622 7.75 14.79 -24.70
N ILE A 623 7.64 14.47 -25.99
CA ILE A 623 8.80 14.22 -26.85
C ILE A 623 8.98 15.46 -27.72
N TYR A 624 10.11 16.13 -27.56
CA TYR A 624 10.44 17.35 -28.28
C TYR A 624 11.48 17.01 -29.33
N THR A 625 11.22 17.41 -30.56
CA THR A 625 12.15 17.24 -31.68
C THR A 625 12.75 18.59 -32.00
N MET A 626 14.08 18.64 -32.12
CA MET A 626 14.78 19.81 -32.61
C MET A 626 15.54 19.47 -33.87
N THR A 627 15.48 20.39 -34.82
CA THR A 627 16.09 20.24 -36.13
C THR A 627 16.99 21.45 -36.37
N ILE A 628 18.25 21.17 -36.66
CA ILE A 628 19.27 22.17 -36.96
C ILE A 628 19.47 22.18 -38.49
N VAL A 629 19.26 23.32 -39.14
CA VAL A 629 19.39 23.47 -40.60
C VAL A 629 20.14 24.77 -40.93
N GLY A 630 21.10 24.73 -41.85
CA GLY A 630 21.77 25.94 -42.36
C GLY A 630 23.14 25.72 -42.98
N ASP A 631 23.73 26.81 -43.47
CA ASP A 631 25.00 26.86 -44.22
C ASP A 631 25.99 27.87 -43.58
N LEU A 632 27.29 27.64 -43.76
CA LEU A 632 28.39 28.53 -43.31
C LEU A 632 28.23 29.97 -43.81
N GLU A 633 27.64 30.18 -44.98
CA GLU A 633 27.49 31.52 -45.59
C GLU A 633 26.21 32.25 -45.15
N ASN A 634 25.14 31.53 -44.82
CA ASN A 634 23.80 32.09 -44.57
C ASN A 634 23.34 32.00 -43.10
N GLY A 635 24.15 31.37 -42.24
CA GLY A 635 23.85 31.16 -40.84
C GLY A 635 23.09 29.86 -40.58
N VAL A 636 23.18 29.37 -39.34
CA VAL A 636 22.46 28.18 -38.87
C VAL A 636 21.13 28.61 -38.26
N SER A 637 20.09 27.82 -38.46
CA SER A 637 18.77 28.02 -37.85
C SER A 637 18.37 26.79 -37.02
N LEU A 638 17.82 27.03 -35.83
CA LEU A 638 17.26 25.98 -34.98
C LEU A 638 15.73 26.06 -35.06
N GLN A 639 15.06 24.97 -35.36
CA GLN A 639 13.60 24.86 -35.26
C GLN A 639 13.21 23.71 -34.32
N SER A 640 12.10 23.88 -33.60
CA SER A 640 11.62 22.92 -32.61
C SER A 640 10.19 22.52 -32.91
N GLY A 641 9.93 21.22 -32.91
CA GLY A 641 8.60 20.62 -33.02
C GLY A 641 8.27 19.72 -31.83
N LEU A 642 6.99 19.42 -31.66
CA LEU A 642 6.51 18.51 -30.62
C LEU A 642 6.10 17.19 -31.27
N ALA A 643 6.84 16.11 -30.97
CA ALA A 643 6.51 14.76 -31.45
C ALA A 643 5.41 14.10 -30.60
N ASN A 644 5.35 14.44 -29.31
CA ASN A 644 4.27 14.00 -28.43
C ASN A 644 3.90 15.10 -27.43
N SER A 645 2.60 15.31 -27.22
CA SER A 645 2.13 16.29 -26.25
C SER A 645 2.51 15.87 -24.83
N PRO A 646 2.99 16.80 -23.99
CA PRO A 646 3.34 16.49 -22.61
C PRO A 646 2.12 16.20 -21.74
N ASN A 647 2.38 15.60 -20.57
CA ASN A 647 1.38 15.39 -19.54
C ASN A 647 0.76 16.75 -19.16
N SER A 648 -0.55 16.87 -19.32
CA SER A 648 -1.31 18.11 -19.11
C SER A 648 -2.29 18.02 -17.94
N VAL A 649 -2.61 16.80 -17.50
CA VAL A 649 -3.52 16.55 -16.39
C VAL A 649 -2.74 16.53 -15.09
N SER A 650 -3.14 17.33 -14.12
CA SER A 650 -2.43 17.44 -12.84
C SER A 650 -2.55 16.18 -11.99
N ILE A 651 -1.46 15.80 -11.31
CA ILE A 651 -1.42 14.68 -10.36
C ILE A 651 -2.44 14.79 -9.22
N PHE A 652 -2.84 16.02 -8.85
CA PHE A 652 -3.86 16.26 -7.82
C PHE A 652 -5.24 15.71 -8.17
N MET A 653 -5.50 15.40 -9.45
CA MET A 653 -6.74 14.74 -9.84
C MET A 653 -6.86 13.34 -9.22
N GLN A 654 -5.79 12.74 -8.70
CA GLN A 654 -5.83 11.50 -7.93
C GLN A 654 -6.26 11.68 -6.47
N VAL A 655 -6.16 12.89 -5.89
CA VAL A 655 -6.49 13.13 -4.49
C VAL A 655 -7.93 12.71 -4.13
N PRO A 656 -8.97 13.02 -4.95
CA PRO A 656 -10.34 12.58 -4.67
C PRO A 656 -10.50 11.07 -4.52
N MET A 657 -9.89 10.25 -5.40
CA MET A 657 -10.00 8.80 -5.27
C MET A 657 -9.26 8.25 -4.05
N TYR A 658 -8.12 8.86 -3.66
CA TYR A 658 -7.46 8.53 -2.39
C TYR A 658 -8.34 8.88 -1.18
N VAL A 659 -8.97 10.05 -1.16
CA VAL A 659 -9.93 10.43 -0.11
C VAL A 659 -11.07 9.41 -0.01
N ILE A 660 -11.63 8.99 -1.15
CA ILE A 660 -12.76 8.05 -1.17
C ILE A 660 -12.30 6.65 -0.71
N ILE A 661 -11.19 6.12 -1.24
CA ILE A 661 -10.72 4.77 -0.87
C ILE A 661 -10.28 4.70 0.61
N THR A 662 -9.62 5.72 1.15
CA THR A 662 -9.21 5.75 2.56
C THR A 662 -10.42 5.86 3.49
N ALA A 663 -11.45 6.63 3.11
CA ALA A 663 -12.71 6.66 3.87
C ALA A 663 -13.38 5.27 3.87
N GLY A 664 -13.36 4.58 2.73
CA GLY A 664 -13.79 3.19 2.60
C GLY A 664 -12.99 2.23 3.48
N GLU A 665 -11.66 2.39 3.52
CA GLU A 665 -10.74 1.61 4.37
C GLU A 665 -11.06 1.76 5.85
N VAL A 666 -11.27 2.99 6.35
CA VAL A 666 -11.60 3.22 7.76
C VAL A 666 -12.91 2.50 8.13
N LEU A 667 -13.92 2.56 7.26
CA LEU A 667 -15.19 1.87 7.48
C LEU A 667 -15.09 0.35 7.37
N PHE A 668 -14.25 -0.16 6.48
CA PHE A 668 -14.11 -1.58 6.19
C PHE A 668 -13.09 -2.29 7.07
N SER A 669 -11.83 -1.84 7.05
CA SER A 669 -10.69 -2.54 7.64
C SER A 669 -10.67 -2.43 9.17
N ILE A 670 -10.81 -1.21 9.71
CA ILE A 670 -10.79 -0.99 11.17
C ILE A 670 -12.00 -1.66 11.83
N THR A 671 -13.20 -1.39 11.28
CA THR A 671 -14.43 -2.02 11.78
C THR A 671 -14.44 -3.54 11.58
N GLY A 672 -13.85 -4.04 10.48
CA GLY A 672 -13.77 -5.46 10.20
C GLY A 672 -12.84 -6.21 11.15
N LEU A 673 -11.70 -5.62 11.51
CA LEU A 673 -10.82 -6.14 12.57
C LEU A 673 -11.52 -6.15 13.93
N GLU A 674 -12.27 -5.10 14.28
CA GLU A 674 -13.08 -5.06 15.51
C GLU A 674 -14.15 -6.17 15.51
N PHE A 675 -14.84 -6.35 14.39
CA PHE A 675 -15.83 -7.42 14.21
C PHE A 675 -15.19 -8.80 14.36
N ALA A 676 -14.08 -9.05 13.67
CA ALA A 676 -13.33 -10.30 13.74
C ALA A 676 -12.92 -10.62 15.18
N TYR A 677 -12.40 -9.62 15.90
CA TYR A 677 -11.95 -9.78 17.28
C TYR A 677 -13.09 -10.00 18.28
N SER A 678 -14.22 -9.32 18.10
CA SER A 678 -15.37 -9.38 19.01
C SER A 678 -16.24 -10.62 18.81
N GLN A 679 -16.29 -11.17 17.60
CA GLN A 679 -17.12 -12.34 17.27
C GLN A 679 -16.34 -13.66 17.26
N ALA A 680 -15.00 -13.63 17.25
CA ALA A 680 -14.19 -14.84 17.35
C ALA A 680 -14.15 -15.38 18.79
N PRO A 681 -14.16 -16.72 18.97
CA PRO A 681 -13.98 -17.32 20.29
C PRO A 681 -12.58 -17.01 20.84
N VAL A 682 -12.48 -16.88 22.16
CA VAL A 682 -11.24 -16.48 22.86
C VAL A 682 -10.05 -17.38 22.51
N SER A 683 -10.31 -18.67 22.32
CA SER A 683 -9.33 -19.71 21.98
C SER A 683 -8.80 -19.62 20.54
N MET A 684 -9.50 -18.95 19.61
CA MET A 684 -9.17 -18.96 18.16
C MET A 684 -9.01 -17.56 17.56
N LYS A 685 -8.82 -16.52 18.37
CA LYS A 685 -8.62 -15.14 17.88
C LYS A 685 -7.44 -15.03 16.92
N SER A 686 -6.32 -15.69 17.20
CA SER A 686 -5.14 -15.71 16.32
C SER A 686 -5.42 -16.36 14.97
N LEU A 687 -6.17 -17.46 14.95
CA LEU A 687 -6.60 -18.13 13.72
C LEU A 687 -7.56 -17.25 12.90
N CYS A 688 -8.47 -16.52 13.55
CA CYS A 688 -9.35 -15.57 12.89
C CYS A 688 -8.56 -14.42 12.25
N THR A 689 -7.58 -13.85 12.95
CA THR A 689 -6.69 -12.81 12.38
C THR A 689 -5.85 -13.34 11.22
N ALA A 690 -5.34 -14.57 11.31
CA ALA A 690 -4.62 -15.19 10.20
C ALA A 690 -5.52 -15.36 8.96
N ALA A 691 -6.77 -15.80 9.16
CA ALA A 691 -7.74 -15.90 8.08
C ALA A 691 -8.12 -14.53 7.49
N TRP A 692 -8.16 -13.47 8.30
CA TRP A 692 -8.31 -12.10 7.81
C TRP A 692 -7.17 -11.71 6.87
N LEU A 693 -5.91 -11.92 7.27
CA LEU A 693 -4.76 -11.63 6.41
C LEU A 693 -4.77 -12.46 5.11
N LEU A 694 -5.27 -13.70 5.18
CA LEU A 694 -5.43 -14.54 3.99
C LEU A 694 -6.42 -13.94 2.97
N THR A 695 -7.42 -13.17 3.41
CA THR A 695 -8.31 -12.45 2.47
C THR A 695 -7.55 -11.41 1.63
N VAL A 696 -6.51 -10.78 2.19
CA VAL A 696 -5.63 -9.86 1.46
C VAL A 696 -4.85 -10.61 0.38
N ALA A 697 -4.29 -11.76 0.72
CA ALA A 697 -3.59 -12.61 -0.23
C ALA A 697 -4.50 -13.05 -1.39
N PHE A 698 -5.72 -13.51 -1.10
CA PHE A 698 -6.68 -13.86 -2.15
C PHE A 698 -7.10 -12.67 -3.01
N GLY A 699 -7.24 -11.48 -2.42
CA GLY A 699 -7.55 -10.27 -3.18
C GLY A 699 -6.46 -9.92 -4.19
N ASN A 700 -5.21 -9.94 -3.75
CA ASN A 700 -4.06 -9.71 -4.62
C ASN A 700 -3.93 -10.81 -5.69
N MET A 701 -4.29 -12.05 -5.38
CA MET A 701 -4.31 -13.13 -6.37
C MET A 701 -5.33 -12.89 -7.49
N VAL A 702 -6.49 -12.28 -7.18
CA VAL A 702 -7.45 -11.85 -8.22
C VAL A 702 -6.82 -10.82 -9.16
N VAL A 703 -6.06 -9.85 -8.61
CA VAL A 703 -5.37 -8.85 -9.44
C VAL A 703 -4.33 -9.50 -10.37
N VAL A 704 -3.54 -10.46 -9.86
CA VAL A 704 -2.57 -11.22 -10.68
C VAL A 704 -3.27 -11.93 -11.84
N ILE A 705 -4.38 -12.63 -11.58
CA ILE A 705 -5.14 -13.35 -12.61
C ILE A 705 -5.66 -12.39 -13.67
N ILE A 706 -6.23 -11.25 -13.28
CA ILE A 706 -6.77 -10.26 -14.23
C ILE A 706 -5.64 -9.63 -15.06
N ALA A 707 -4.53 -9.23 -14.43
CA ALA A 707 -3.41 -8.60 -15.12
C ALA A 707 -2.76 -9.53 -16.17
N GLU A 708 -2.53 -10.81 -15.82
CA GLU A 708 -1.92 -11.79 -16.72
C GLU A 708 -2.89 -12.29 -17.80
N SER A 709 -4.20 -12.26 -17.54
CA SER A 709 -5.20 -12.69 -18.53
C SER A 709 -5.25 -11.80 -19.77
N THR A 710 -4.72 -10.56 -19.69
CA THR A 710 -4.76 -9.55 -20.77
C THR A 710 -6.17 -9.29 -21.33
N ILE A 711 -7.21 -9.60 -20.55
CA ILE A 711 -8.63 -9.48 -20.97
C ILE A 711 -8.98 -8.03 -21.35
N PHE A 712 -8.36 -7.06 -20.69
CA PHE A 712 -8.58 -5.63 -20.94
C PHE A 712 -7.39 -5.04 -21.68
N SER A 713 -7.64 -4.51 -22.87
CA SER A 713 -6.65 -3.74 -23.66
C SER A 713 -6.50 -2.29 -23.17
N ASN A 714 -7.42 -1.81 -22.33
CA ASN A 714 -7.45 -0.46 -21.80
C ASN A 714 -7.61 -0.48 -20.27
N GLN A 715 -6.73 0.24 -19.57
CA GLN A 715 -6.69 0.33 -18.12
C GLN A 715 -7.99 0.88 -17.50
N ALA A 716 -8.70 1.76 -18.20
CA ALA A 716 -9.98 2.29 -17.75
C ALA A 716 -11.03 1.19 -17.57
N TYR A 717 -11.09 0.23 -18.50
CA TYR A 717 -12.03 -0.89 -18.42
C TYR A 717 -11.70 -1.84 -17.27
N GLU A 718 -10.43 -2.02 -16.94
CA GLU A 718 -10.00 -2.77 -15.75
C GLU A 718 -10.52 -2.08 -14.48
N PHE A 719 -10.42 -0.75 -14.36
CA PHE A 719 -10.96 -0.01 -13.21
C PHE A 719 -12.49 -0.12 -13.12
N PHE A 720 -13.22 -0.01 -14.23
CA PHE A 720 -14.67 -0.20 -14.24
C PHE A 720 -15.08 -1.63 -13.89
N PHE A 721 -14.32 -2.63 -14.33
CA PHE A 721 -14.53 -4.03 -13.95
C PHE A 721 -14.41 -4.21 -12.44
N PHE A 722 -13.35 -3.69 -11.81
CA PHE A 722 -13.19 -3.77 -10.36
C PHE A 722 -14.28 -2.98 -9.60
N ALA A 723 -14.70 -1.82 -10.11
CA ALA A 723 -15.83 -1.08 -9.55
C ALA A 723 -17.14 -1.87 -9.58
N ALA A 724 -17.44 -2.55 -10.70
CA ALA A 724 -18.62 -3.41 -10.79
C ALA A 724 -18.52 -4.65 -9.89
N ALA A 725 -17.34 -5.27 -9.83
CA ALA A 725 -17.08 -6.44 -9.00
C ALA A 725 -17.29 -6.16 -7.52
N ILE A 726 -16.76 -5.04 -7.00
CA ILE A 726 -16.95 -4.69 -5.59
C ILE A 726 -18.41 -4.34 -5.27
N GLU A 727 -19.16 -3.75 -6.20
CA GLU A 727 -20.56 -3.42 -5.96
C GLU A 727 -21.44 -4.68 -5.90
N ILE A 728 -21.19 -5.65 -6.79
CA ILE A 728 -21.82 -6.98 -6.73
C ILE A 728 -21.46 -7.67 -5.40
N CYS A 729 -20.18 -7.63 -5.01
CA CYS A 729 -19.74 -8.21 -3.74
C CYS A 729 -20.33 -7.49 -2.53
N CYS A 730 -20.53 -6.18 -2.59
CA CYS A 730 -21.19 -5.38 -1.57
C CYS A 730 -22.64 -5.83 -1.40
N ILE A 731 -23.39 -6.01 -2.49
CA ILE A 731 -24.78 -6.51 -2.45
C ILE A 731 -24.82 -7.88 -1.77
N VAL A 732 -23.95 -8.81 -2.18
CA VAL A 732 -23.85 -10.14 -1.55
C VAL A 732 -23.50 -10.03 -0.06
N PHE A 733 -22.53 -9.19 0.29
CA PHE A 733 -22.09 -9.00 1.68
C PHE A 733 -23.20 -8.38 2.54
N VAL A 734 -23.96 -7.42 2.03
CA VAL A 734 -25.11 -6.82 2.71
C VAL A 734 -26.20 -7.87 2.96
N ILE A 735 -26.51 -8.71 1.97
CA ILE A 735 -27.45 -9.84 2.14
C ILE A 735 -26.94 -10.80 3.23
N MET A 736 -25.67 -11.20 3.17
CA MET A 736 -25.05 -12.07 4.19
C MET A 736 -25.10 -11.43 5.58
N SER A 737 -24.86 -10.12 5.67
CA SER A 737 -24.87 -9.36 6.93
C SER A 737 -26.26 -9.31 7.57
N TYR A 738 -27.32 -9.27 6.76
CA TYR A 738 -28.70 -9.28 7.24
C TYR A 738 -29.04 -10.58 7.97
N PHE A 739 -28.52 -11.71 7.46
CA PHE A 739 -28.72 -13.03 8.06
C PHE A 739 -27.73 -13.35 9.20
N TYR A 740 -26.73 -12.50 9.44
CA TYR A 740 -25.74 -12.72 10.49
C TYR A 740 -26.29 -12.42 11.88
N LYS A 741 -26.30 -13.43 12.76
CA LYS A 741 -26.66 -13.28 14.19
C LYS A 741 -25.43 -12.98 15.05
N TYR A 742 -25.37 -11.78 15.61
CA TYR A 742 -24.29 -11.41 16.53
C TYR A 742 -24.32 -12.24 17.82
N VAL A 743 -23.13 -12.53 18.35
CA VAL A 743 -22.94 -13.22 19.63
C VAL A 743 -22.42 -12.21 20.65
N ASP A 744 -23.03 -12.19 21.83
CA ASP A 744 -22.64 -11.28 22.91
C ASP A 744 -21.26 -11.68 23.50
N PRO A 745 -20.30 -10.76 23.58
CA PRO A 745 -18.95 -11.06 24.07
C PRO A 745 -18.90 -11.67 25.48
N SER A 746 -19.86 -11.34 26.35
CA SER A 746 -19.95 -11.90 27.71
C SER A 746 -20.18 -13.41 27.71
N THR A 747 -20.94 -13.93 26.75
CA THR A 747 -21.16 -15.38 26.61
C THR A 747 -19.89 -16.13 26.21
N LEU A 748 -19.01 -15.47 25.43
CA LEU A 748 -17.71 -16.02 25.05
C LEU A 748 -16.75 -16.07 26.23
N LEU A 749 -16.77 -15.06 27.11
CA LEU A 749 -15.91 -14.96 28.30
C LEU A 749 -16.33 -15.90 29.45
N VAL A 750 -17.63 -16.10 29.65
CA VAL A 750 -18.13 -17.09 30.63
C VAL A 750 -17.73 -18.52 30.23
N SER A 751 -17.48 -18.75 28.93
CA SER A 751 -17.12 -20.08 28.44
C SER A 751 -15.74 -20.57 28.91
N SER A 752 -14.59 -20.28 28.30
CA SER A 752 -13.52 -19.41 28.81
C SER A 752 -13.25 -19.57 30.32
N ASP A 753 -13.94 -18.84 31.20
CA ASP A 753 -13.65 -18.90 32.64
C ASP A 753 -13.98 -20.27 33.25
N LYS A 754 -15.04 -20.93 32.77
CA LYS A 754 -15.38 -22.30 33.20
C LYS A 754 -14.32 -23.32 32.80
N ASP A 755 -13.62 -23.11 31.68
CA ASP A 755 -12.54 -24.02 31.27
C ASP A 755 -11.24 -23.80 32.02
N GLN A 756 -10.92 -22.54 32.37
CA GLN A 756 -9.79 -22.29 33.26
C GLN A 756 -10.03 -22.95 34.61
N ALA A 757 -11.25 -22.84 35.16
CA ALA A 757 -11.63 -23.52 36.39
C ALA A 757 -11.57 -25.05 36.27
N ASN A 758 -12.07 -25.63 35.17
CA ASN A 758 -12.02 -27.08 34.95
C ASN A 758 -10.59 -27.61 34.74
N ASN A 759 -9.74 -26.88 34.00
CA ASN A 759 -8.35 -27.27 33.77
C ASN A 759 -7.50 -27.12 35.06
N LEU A 760 -7.81 -26.13 35.91
CA LEU A 760 -7.19 -26.02 37.24
C LEU A 760 -7.58 -27.20 38.12
N ASN A 761 -8.87 -27.59 38.13
CA ASN A 761 -9.36 -28.75 38.86
C ASN A 761 -8.79 -30.08 38.33
N GLU A 762 -8.61 -30.25 37.01
CA GLU A 762 -7.92 -31.41 36.44
C GLU A 762 -6.42 -31.42 36.76
N SER A 763 -5.77 -30.26 36.79
CA SER A 763 -4.34 -30.15 37.15
C SER A 763 -4.08 -30.41 38.64
N GLU A 764 -5.00 -29.99 39.52
CA GLU A 764 -4.98 -30.32 40.95
C GLU A 764 -5.32 -31.79 41.19
N ASN A 765 -6.31 -32.34 40.48
CA ASN A 765 -6.58 -33.77 40.51
C ASN A 765 -5.40 -34.59 39.99
N SER A 766 -4.67 -34.13 38.96
CA SER A 766 -3.49 -34.84 38.46
C SER A 766 -2.28 -34.81 39.40
N LYS A 767 -2.22 -33.82 40.31
CA LYS A 767 -1.22 -33.75 41.39
C LYS A 767 -1.63 -34.53 42.64
N LEU A 768 -2.91 -34.91 42.75
CA LEU A 768 -3.46 -35.68 43.87
C LEU A 768 -3.62 -37.19 43.56
N VAL A 769 -3.25 -37.65 42.36
CA VAL A 769 -3.16 -39.10 42.07
C VAL A 769 -1.78 -39.63 42.45
N SER A 770 -1.48 -39.58 43.75
CA SER A 770 -0.55 -40.48 44.40
C SER A 770 -1.01 -40.64 45.85
N ASP A 771 -2.22 -41.19 46.04
CA ASP A 771 -2.58 -41.97 47.23
C ASP A 771 -3.92 -42.67 46.96
N ASP A 772 -3.85 -43.99 46.87
CA ASP A 772 -4.99 -44.90 46.75
C ASP A 772 -5.77 -44.94 48.08
N GLU A 773 -6.67 -43.98 48.35
CA GLU A 773 -7.74 -44.17 49.37
C GLU A 773 -8.84 -43.08 49.36
N ALA A 774 -9.58 -42.92 48.26
CA ALA A 774 -10.78 -42.05 48.29
C ALA A 774 -11.91 -42.41 47.30
N LYS A 775 -12.06 -43.69 46.94
CA LYS A 775 -13.12 -44.15 46.02
C LYS A 775 -14.48 -44.49 46.67
N SER A 776 -14.73 -44.16 47.94
CA SER A 776 -16.01 -44.49 48.61
C SER A 776 -16.87 -43.31 49.06
N LYS A 777 -16.57 -42.05 48.67
CA LYS A 777 -17.38 -40.87 49.05
C LYS A 777 -17.94 -40.03 47.88
N ILE A 778 -17.88 -40.52 46.64
CA ILE A 778 -18.40 -39.81 45.45
C ILE A 778 -19.69 -40.49 44.93
N GLU A 779 -20.60 -40.88 45.82
CA GLU A 779 -21.95 -41.34 45.45
C GLU A 779 -23.08 -40.50 46.07
N THR A 780 -22.77 -39.36 46.70
CA THR A 780 -23.79 -38.50 47.33
C THR A 780 -23.94 -37.11 46.71
N TYR A 781 -23.16 -36.77 45.67
CA TYR A 781 -23.23 -35.45 45.01
C TYR A 781 -23.92 -35.44 43.63
N THR A 782 -24.32 -36.61 43.11
CA THR A 782 -24.98 -36.76 41.81
C THR A 782 -26.51 -36.76 41.87
N SER A 783 -27.12 -36.37 42.99
CA SER A 783 -28.59 -36.29 43.13
C SER A 783 -29.16 -34.86 43.21
N HIS A 784 -28.32 -33.82 43.17
CA HIS A 784 -28.77 -32.42 43.35
C HIS A 784 -28.74 -31.55 42.09
N LEU A 785 -28.46 -32.09 40.90
CA LEU A 785 -28.38 -31.33 39.65
C LEU A 785 -29.49 -31.62 38.61
N ASP A 786 -30.39 -32.56 38.87
CA ASP A 786 -31.53 -32.85 37.97
C ASP A 786 -32.72 -31.90 38.14
N HIS A 787 -32.66 -30.92 39.05
CA HIS A 787 -33.78 -30.02 39.32
C HIS A 787 -33.77 -28.66 38.61
N TYR A 788 -32.83 -28.43 37.68
CA TYR A 788 -32.77 -27.20 36.89
C TYR A 788 -33.16 -27.35 35.41
N GLU A 789 -33.54 -28.54 34.94
CA GLU A 789 -33.82 -28.79 33.51
C GLU A 789 -35.31 -28.81 33.09
N ASN A 790 -36.27 -28.59 33.99
CA ASN A 790 -37.69 -28.57 33.61
C ASN A 790 -38.40 -27.23 33.93
N GLY A 791 -38.11 -26.22 33.12
CA GLY A 791 -38.86 -24.97 33.10
C GLY A 791 -40.19 -25.09 32.35
N LYS A 792 -41.24 -25.62 32.99
CA LYS A 792 -42.64 -25.33 32.63
C LYS A 792 -43.15 -24.22 33.54
N VAL A 793 -43.35 -23.04 32.96
CA VAL A 793 -43.97 -21.89 33.62
C VAL A 793 -45.43 -22.23 33.94
N SER A 794 -45.78 -22.22 35.22
CA SER A 794 -47.16 -22.13 35.71
C SER A 794 -47.22 -21.04 36.79
N PRO A 795 -48.34 -20.29 36.91
CA PRO A 795 -48.37 -19.01 37.62
C PRO A 795 -48.50 -19.20 39.13
N SER A 796 -47.98 -18.22 39.87
CA SER A 796 -47.96 -18.15 41.33
C SER A 796 -49.37 -18.14 41.97
N PRO A 797 -49.51 -18.65 43.21
CA PRO A 797 -50.76 -18.55 43.96
C PRO A 797 -50.95 -17.13 44.52
N ARG A 798 -52.17 -16.61 44.35
CA ARG A 798 -52.64 -15.36 44.95
C ARG A 798 -52.69 -15.48 46.48
N ARG A 799 -52.34 -14.41 47.18
CA ARG A 799 -52.68 -14.19 48.58
C ARG A 799 -54.17 -13.85 48.67
N ASP A 800 -54.90 -14.58 49.49
CA ASP A 800 -56.26 -14.23 49.90
C ASP A 800 -56.23 -12.97 50.79
N PRO A 801 -57.11 -11.98 50.57
CA PRO A 801 -57.40 -10.93 51.54
C PRO A 801 -58.54 -11.34 52.47
N ALA A 802 -58.46 -10.88 53.73
CA ALA A 802 -59.52 -11.03 54.71
C ALA A 802 -60.81 -10.26 54.31
N PRO A 803 -62.01 -10.69 54.77
CA PRO A 803 -63.29 -10.29 54.18
C PRO A 803 -63.94 -9.10 54.88
N LYS A 804 -64.73 -8.31 54.12
CA LYS A 804 -66.14 -7.95 54.36
C LYS A 804 -66.51 -6.61 53.73
N GLY A 805 -67.65 -6.59 53.02
CA GLY A 805 -68.52 -5.43 52.93
C GLY A 805 -69.13 -5.17 51.56
N SER A 806 -70.42 -5.50 51.40
CA SER A 806 -71.47 -4.91 50.54
C SER A 806 -71.21 -4.79 49.03
N ASP A 807 -72.14 -4.94 48.09
CA ASP A 807 -73.53 -5.39 47.92
C ASP A 807 -73.87 -4.88 46.49
N TYR A 808 -74.86 -5.48 45.82
CA TYR A 808 -75.52 -5.06 44.55
C TYR A 808 -74.73 -5.31 43.24
N GLU A 809 -75.09 -6.31 42.42
CA GLU A 809 -76.26 -6.48 41.53
C GLU A 809 -76.14 -5.80 40.15
N SER A 810 -76.33 -6.64 39.11
CA SER A 810 -76.89 -6.33 37.76
C SER A 810 -76.05 -5.42 36.84
N GLU A 811 -76.00 -5.55 35.52
CA GLU A 811 -76.57 -6.43 34.51
C GLU A 811 -75.79 -6.10 33.19
N PHE A 812 -75.76 -7.05 32.25
CA PHE A 812 -75.22 -7.04 30.87
C PHE A 812 -73.78 -7.51 30.61
#